data_AF-A0A0C9UER9-F1
#
_entry.id   AF-A0A0C9UER9-F1
#
_cell.length_a   1.000
_cell.length_b   1.000
_cell.length_c   1.000
_cell.angle_alpha   90.00
_cell.angle_beta   90.00
_cell.angle_gamma   90.00
#
_symmetry.space_group_name_H-M   'P 1'
#
loop_
_entity.id
_entity.type
_entity.pdbx_description
1 polymer ?
#
loop_
_entity_poly.entity_id
_entity_poly.type
_entity_poly.pdbx_seq_one_letter_code
_entity_poly.pdbx_strand_id
1 'polypeptide(L)'
;MAWISRYALFHLYYTIPVASLLHFILSPLRTRRDDFKIFFLCAMAFTCSVPWDSYLVRNRIWTYPPASVLGTFFDIPIEECFFFAIQTYITSSLYIILSKRVLKPLHLVAGSRKKWQVTIWTGITGLGFLLGAMMVYEGGRGCYMGLILAWSMPVFGFILYVAGSFILSLPFSFTGLAILFPTIYLCVFDALEIRNGTWTIGKATSTGWKVFRILEIEEAFFFLVTNGMIVFGLIACDKAFSVLDVFPPVTFPSESTLSQLIKSHVVALSFNPSSSHIDVLEELEIASEILKKGSKSFYFASAGFGDRCRITLLNIYAFSRVADDMIDNARSLEDAEVALKDMREYLNTVYSGSPFASGSQTIDDQCGKAPKNIAEEEVPKEYGFPSLGRAPSFVPQDVFMQLVEGLEEDLEFMKLGFQRFGTSIPGANANDNDNSMGARNFGVDAEELLKKLPIQTEEDLIRYCRRVAGTVGQMLVWTTWDAAYCVPPLPLRALGPSSGNKRHNKTAETGTPGWILARASDMGVALQLVNIARDIMEDARSGRIYIPVSWLQKDEEKAFVYFLLSNSQNPDASQFSLPILQRLSLRLVSLAYRYYALASPALGHLPEEYRKGAKLAVAVYMEIGNEIKRREGDVRKRVVLDAKRKLLTGAGVLWGREQYGPFWW
;
A
#
# COMPACT_ATOMS: atom_id res chain seq x y z
N MET A 1 5.11 -31.45 -35.79
CA MET A 1 5.75 -30.14 -35.55
C MET A 1 6.49 -29.59 -36.79
N ALA A 2 6.05 -29.91 -38.03
CA ALA A 2 6.74 -29.51 -39.27
C ALA A 2 6.25 -28.18 -39.88
N TRP A 3 5.40 -27.43 -39.16
CA TRP A 3 4.70 -26.23 -39.67
C TRP A 3 4.92 -24.97 -38.84
N ILE A 4 5.71 -25.03 -37.75
CA ILE A 4 5.98 -23.88 -36.89
C ILE A 4 7.35 -23.32 -37.30
N SER A 5 7.40 -22.03 -37.63
CA SER A 5 8.64 -21.34 -38.00
C SER A 5 9.65 -21.39 -36.83
N ARG A 6 10.95 -21.32 -37.15
CA ARG A 6 12.00 -21.29 -36.10
C ARG A 6 11.80 -20.11 -35.16
N TYR A 7 11.41 -18.96 -35.71
CA TYR A 7 11.19 -17.76 -34.89
C TYR A 7 9.94 -17.90 -33.99
N ALA A 8 8.88 -18.57 -34.45
CA ALA A 8 7.72 -18.85 -33.59
C ALA A 8 8.06 -19.84 -32.45
N LEU A 9 8.95 -20.82 -32.69
CA LEU A 9 9.43 -21.73 -31.64
C LEU A 9 10.23 -20.98 -30.57
N PHE A 10 11.04 -19.98 -30.95
CA PHE A 10 11.74 -19.12 -30.00
C PHE A 10 10.77 -18.49 -29.00
N HIS A 11 9.66 -17.91 -29.47
CA HIS A 11 8.68 -17.32 -28.58
C HIS A 11 8.03 -18.35 -27.67
N LEU A 12 7.66 -19.51 -28.21
CA LEU A 12 7.04 -20.59 -27.46
C LEU A 12 7.93 -21.08 -26.30
N TYR A 13 9.25 -21.15 -26.51
CA TYR A 13 10.18 -21.66 -25.50
C TYR A 13 10.71 -20.59 -24.55
N TYR A 14 10.90 -19.35 -25.02
CA TYR A 14 11.69 -18.37 -24.27
C TYR A 14 10.91 -17.13 -23.84
N THR A 15 9.98 -16.59 -24.63
CA THR A 15 9.27 -15.36 -24.24
C THR A 15 7.92 -15.64 -23.60
N ILE A 16 7.12 -16.56 -24.16
CA ILE A 16 5.78 -16.91 -23.64
C ILE A 16 5.83 -17.51 -22.22
N PRO A 17 6.75 -18.43 -21.88
CA PRO A 17 6.82 -18.98 -20.52
C PRO A 17 7.15 -17.91 -19.47
N VAL A 18 8.07 -16.99 -19.79
CA VAL A 18 8.44 -15.87 -18.89
C VAL A 18 7.28 -14.90 -18.75
N ALA A 19 6.62 -14.52 -19.85
CA ALA A 19 5.44 -13.67 -19.81
C ALA A 19 4.32 -14.30 -18.98
N SER A 20 4.11 -15.62 -19.10
CA SER A 20 3.10 -16.37 -18.34
C SER A 20 3.42 -16.42 -16.84
N LEU A 21 4.69 -16.64 -16.49
CA LEU A 21 5.15 -16.60 -15.10
C LEU A 21 4.95 -15.21 -14.47
N LEU A 22 5.37 -14.15 -15.17
CA LEU A 22 5.18 -12.79 -14.69
C LEU A 22 3.70 -12.41 -14.61
N HIS A 23 2.88 -12.86 -15.57
CA HIS A 23 1.43 -12.69 -15.52
C HIS A 23 0.84 -13.36 -14.28
N PHE A 24 1.23 -14.61 -13.99
CA PHE A 24 0.79 -15.32 -12.80
C PHE A 24 1.15 -14.56 -11.53
N ILE A 25 2.40 -14.08 -11.41
CA ILE A 25 2.91 -13.29 -10.26
C ILE A 25 2.23 -11.91 -10.14
N LEU A 26 1.82 -11.30 -11.25
CA LEU A 26 1.16 -9.99 -11.22
C LEU A 26 -0.35 -10.10 -11.01
N SER A 27 -0.98 -11.18 -11.50
CA SER A 27 -2.43 -11.34 -11.62
C SER A 27 -3.25 -10.96 -10.38
N PRO A 28 -2.87 -11.30 -9.13
CA PRO A 28 -3.73 -11.02 -7.97
C PRO A 28 -3.73 -9.56 -7.54
N LEU A 29 -2.75 -8.76 -8.00
CA LEU A 29 -2.57 -7.36 -7.62
C LEU A 29 -2.61 -6.42 -8.84
N ARG A 30 -2.95 -6.95 -10.01
CA ARG A 30 -3.04 -6.22 -11.27
C ARG A 30 -4.23 -5.26 -11.23
N THR A 31 -4.01 -4.01 -11.65
CA THR A 31 -5.04 -2.96 -11.66
C THR A 31 -5.43 -2.58 -13.08
N ARG A 32 -6.59 -1.93 -13.26
CA ARG A 32 -7.01 -1.39 -14.57
C ARG A 32 -6.03 -0.35 -15.13
N ARG A 33 -5.35 0.38 -14.25
CA ARG A 33 -4.29 1.33 -14.64
C ARG A 33 -3.05 0.61 -15.18
N ASP A 34 -2.72 -0.54 -14.63
CA ASP A 34 -1.63 -1.38 -15.14
C ASP A 34 -1.96 -1.90 -16.55
N ASP A 35 -3.21 -2.33 -16.78
CA ASP A 35 -3.69 -2.74 -18.10
C ASP A 35 -3.60 -1.63 -19.13
N PHE A 36 -4.08 -0.43 -18.75
CA PHE A 36 -3.98 0.75 -19.60
C PHE A 36 -2.54 1.05 -19.98
N LYS A 37 -1.62 1.09 -19.00
CA LYS A 37 -0.19 1.36 -19.24
C LYS A 37 0.43 0.37 -20.23
N ILE A 38 0.20 -0.93 -20.02
CA ILE A 38 0.71 -1.99 -20.88
C ILE A 38 0.15 -1.85 -22.29
N PHE A 39 -1.18 -1.70 -22.43
CA PHE A 39 -1.83 -1.58 -23.73
C PHE A 39 -1.36 -0.33 -24.49
N PHE A 40 -1.29 0.81 -23.80
CA PHE A 40 -0.80 2.07 -24.35
C PHE A 40 0.62 1.94 -24.88
N LEU A 41 1.54 1.35 -24.09
CA LEU A 41 2.92 1.18 -24.52
C LEU A 41 3.07 0.14 -25.63
N CYS A 42 2.26 -0.92 -25.64
CA CYS A 42 2.22 -1.84 -26.78
C CYS A 42 1.80 -1.09 -28.06
N ALA A 43 0.73 -0.30 -28.01
CA ALA A 43 0.28 0.50 -29.17
C ALA A 43 1.36 1.48 -29.64
N MET A 44 2.07 2.14 -28.71
CA MET A 44 3.20 3.00 -29.02
C MET A 44 4.35 2.22 -29.66
N ALA A 45 4.71 1.05 -29.13
CA ALA A 45 5.76 0.20 -29.69
C ALA A 45 5.45 -0.18 -31.14
N PHE A 46 4.23 -0.62 -31.44
CA PHE A 46 3.82 -0.90 -32.82
C PHE A 46 3.91 0.34 -33.71
N THR A 47 3.40 1.48 -33.25
CA THR A 47 3.35 2.70 -34.07
C THR A 47 4.75 3.25 -34.36
N CYS A 48 5.66 3.19 -33.38
CA CYS A 48 7.01 3.73 -33.49
C CYS A 48 8.00 2.78 -34.16
N SER A 49 7.86 1.47 -33.97
CA SER A 49 8.83 0.47 -34.45
C SER A 49 8.52 -0.02 -35.86
N VAL A 50 7.25 -0.23 -36.24
CA VAL A 50 6.90 -0.78 -37.57
C VAL A 50 7.54 0.00 -38.74
N PRO A 51 7.52 1.34 -38.79
CA PRO A 51 8.20 2.05 -39.88
C PRO A 51 9.73 1.89 -39.87
N TRP A 52 10.33 1.81 -38.68
CA TRP A 52 11.78 1.74 -38.50
C TRP A 52 12.33 0.33 -38.79
N ASP A 53 11.71 -0.71 -38.24
CA ASP A 53 12.06 -2.11 -38.49
C ASP A 53 11.89 -2.46 -39.98
N SER A 54 10.82 -1.98 -40.61
CA SER A 54 10.58 -2.14 -42.05
C SER A 54 11.72 -1.54 -42.87
N TYR A 55 12.24 -0.37 -42.46
CA TYR A 55 13.41 0.24 -43.08
C TYR A 55 14.66 -0.62 -42.91
N LEU A 56 14.91 -1.20 -41.73
CA LEU A 56 16.07 -2.07 -41.50
C LEU A 56 16.05 -3.31 -42.40
N VAL A 57 14.89 -3.95 -42.55
CA VAL A 57 14.74 -5.13 -43.40
C VAL A 57 14.93 -4.78 -44.87
N ARG A 58 14.32 -3.69 -45.35
CA ARG A 58 14.47 -3.23 -46.75
C ARG A 58 15.92 -2.91 -47.12
N ASN A 59 16.69 -2.35 -46.17
CA ASN A 59 18.10 -2.01 -46.38
C ASN A 59 19.06 -3.16 -46.03
N ARG A 60 18.54 -4.38 -45.80
CA ARG A 60 19.34 -5.58 -45.48
C ARG A 60 20.26 -5.41 -44.27
N ILE A 61 19.88 -4.54 -43.34
CA ILE A 61 20.52 -4.45 -42.03
C ILE A 61 20.10 -5.66 -41.20
N TRP A 62 18.81 -6.00 -41.26
CA TRP A 62 18.28 -7.26 -40.79
C TRP A 62 17.91 -8.14 -41.97
N THR A 63 18.14 -9.45 -41.84
CA THR A 63 17.77 -10.42 -42.88
C THR A 63 17.28 -11.70 -42.23
N TYR A 64 16.13 -12.17 -42.72
CA TYR A 64 15.43 -13.36 -42.25
C TYR A 64 15.34 -14.38 -43.39
N PRO A 65 15.79 -15.63 -43.21
CA PRO A 65 15.53 -16.69 -44.18
C PRO A 65 14.01 -16.93 -44.32
N PRO A 66 13.48 -17.10 -45.54
CA PRO A 66 12.04 -17.31 -45.74
C PRO A 66 11.47 -18.52 -44.99
N ALA A 67 12.28 -19.56 -44.76
CA ALA A 67 11.88 -20.75 -44.00
C ALA A 67 11.81 -20.53 -42.47
N SER A 68 12.34 -19.40 -41.98
CA SER A 68 12.42 -19.10 -40.54
C SER A 68 11.25 -18.26 -40.04
N VAL A 69 10.39 -17.76 -40.93
CA VAL A 69 9.28 -16.84 -40.63
C VAL A 69 7.95 -17.35 -41.18
N LEU A 70 6.83 -17.05 -40.52
CA LEU A 70 5.49 -17.46 -40.94
C LEU A 70 4.91 -16.59 -42.06
N GLY A 71 5.33 -15.33 -42.11
CA GLY A 71 4.84 -14.32 -43.05
C GLY A 71 5.36 -12.94 -42.66
N THR A 72 5.02 -11.93 -43.44
CA THR A 72 5.46 -10.55 -43.20
C THR A 72 4.30 -9.56 -43.15
N PHE A 73 4.49 -8.49 -42.39
CA PHE A 73 3.64 -7.31 -42.30
C PHE A 73 4.52 -6.07 -42.48
N PHE A 74 4.28 -5.28 -43.53
CA PHE A 74 5.17 -4.17 -43.93
C PHE A 74 6.65 -4.60 -44.03
N ASP A 75 6.94 -5.74 -44.67
CA ASP A 75 8.28 -6.35 -44.81
C ASP A 75 8.89 -6.96 -43.54
N ILE A 76 8.28 -6.74 -42.37
CA ILE A 76 8.75 -7.27 -41.09
C ILE A 76 8.11 -8.64 -40.84
N PRO A 77 8.84 -9.64 -40.32
CA PRO A 77 8.23 -10.88 -39.85
C PRO A 77 7.07 -10.66 -38.86
N ILE A 78 6.01 -11.47 -38.95
CA ILE A 78 4.88 -11.42 -38.00
C ILE A 78 5.36 -11.70 -36.57
N GLU A 79 6.37 -12.56 -36.43
CA GLU A 79 7.01 -12.89 -35.17
C GLU A 79 7.67 -11.66 -34.53
N GLU A 80 8.25 -10.75 -35.31
CA GLU A 80 8.80 -9.49 -34.80
C GLU A 80 7.68 -8.54 -34.31
N CYS A 81 6.56 -8.50 -35.03
CA CYS A 81 5.38 -7.77 -34.55
C CYS A 81 4.90 -8.32 -33.19
N PHE A 82 4.93 -9.63 -33.02
CA PHE A 82 4.64 -10.26 -31.73
C PHE A 82 5.72 -9.95 -30.68
N PHE A 83 6.99 -9.88 -31.09
CA PHE A 83 8.11 -9.49 -30.24
C PHE A 83 7.88 -8.12 -29.59
N PHE A 84 7.41 -7.11 -30.34
CA PHE A 84 7.05 -5.79 -29.79
C PHE A 84 6.07 -5.90 -28.62
N ALA A 85 5.02 -6.72 -28.78
CA ALA A 85 4.00 -6.92 -27.77
C ALA A 85 4.56 -7.65 -26.54
N ILE A 86 5.27 -8.76 -26.75
CA ILE A 86 5.71 -9.62 -25.65
C ILE A 86 6.90 -9.04 -24.87
N GLN A 87 7.83 -8.35 -25.53
CA GLN A 87 8.89 -7.59 -24.84
C GLN A 87 8.25 -6.51 -23.96
N THR A 88 7.35 -5.70 -24.54
CA THR A 88 6.65 -4.65 -23.79
C THR A 88 5.91 -5.23 -22.59
N TYR A 89 5.24 -6.37 -22.77
CA TYR A 89 4.53 -7.06 -21.70
C TYR A 89 5.46 -7.58 -20.58
N ILE A 90 6.56 -8.25 -20.92
CA ILE A 90 7.53 -8.80 -19.96
C ILE A 90 8.15 -7.67 -19.15
N THR A 91 8.69 -6.65 -19.83
CA THR A 91 9.38 -5.52 -19.20
C THR A 91 8.42 -4.72 -18.32
N SER A 92 7.19 -4.48 -18.80
CA SER A 92 6.16 -3.80 -18.01
C SER A 92 5.74 -4.60 -16.79
N SER A 93 5.51 -5.91 -16.94
CA SER A 93 5.09 -6.77 -15.83
C SER A 93 6.16 -6.82 -14.74
N LEU A 94 7.43 -6.95 -15.13
CA LEU A 94 8.55 -6.92 -14.19
C LEU A 94 8.66 -5.58 -13.47
N TYR A 95 8.56 -4.46 -14.19
CA TYR A 95 8.53 -3.12 -13.59
C TYR A 95 7.40 -2.97 -12.56
N ILE A 96 6.18 -3.39 -12.91
CA ILE A 96 5.01 -3.28 -12.01
C ILE A 96 5.21 -4.12 -10.75
N ILE A 97 5.72 -5.35 -10.88
CA ILE A 97 6.02 -6.23 -9.74
C ILE A 97 7.06 -5.58 -8.81
N LEU A 98 8.17 -5.08 -9.37
CA LEU A 98 9.27 -4.51 -8.59
C LEU A 98 8.90 -3.18 -7.92
N SER A 99 8.06 -2.36 -8.58
CA SER A 99 7.65 -1.04 -8.08
C SER A 99 6.44 -1.08 -7.15
N LYS A 100 5.70 -2.20 -7.05
CA LYS A 100 4.41 -2.30 -6.31
C LYS A 100 4.46 -1.84 -4.86
N ARG A 101 5.59 -2.02 -4.17
CA ARG A 101 5.77 -1.62 -2.77
C ARG A 101 5.96 -0.11 -2.59
N VAL A 102 6.38 0.60 -3.63
CA VAL A 102 6.69 2.02 -3.57
C VAL A 102 5.43 2.85 -3.73
N LEU A 103 5.22 3.80 -2.82
CA LEU A 103 4.19 4.81 -2.95
C LEU A 103 4.74 5.92 -3.85
N LYS A 104 4.41 5.86 -5.13
CA LYS A 104 4.96 6.73 -6.18
C LYS A 104 4.75 8.24 -5.94
N PRO A 105 3.62 8.70 -5.38
CA PRO A 105 3.41 10.12 -5.06
C PRO A 105 4.51 10.78 -4.23
N LEU A 106 5.15 10.05 -3.31
CA LEU A 106 6.24 10.57 -2.46
C LEU A 106 7.45 11.05 -3.28
N HIS A 107 7.61 10.54 -4.50
CA HIS A 107 8.73 10.86 -5.36
C HIS A 107 8.53 12.13 -6.22
N LEU A 108 7.36 12.77 -6.13
CA LEU A 108 7.07 14.04 -6.81
C LEU A 108 7.93 15.20 -6.29
N VAL A 109 8.17 15.29 -4.96
CA VAL A 109 8.99 16.35 -4.34
C VAL A 109 10.47 16.18 -4.66
N ALA A 110 11.01 14.99 -4.42
CA ALA A 110 12.43 14.68 -4.61
C ALA A 110 12.90 14.95 -6.05
N GLY A 111 12.00 14.81 -7.03
CA GLY A 111 12.30 15.12 -8.43
C GLY A 111 12.55 16.61 -8.69
N SER A 112 11.86 17.50 -7.97
CA SER A 112 11.99 18.95 -8.18
C SER A 112 13.42 19.46 -7.89
N ARG A 113 14.14 18.79 -6.98
CA ARG A 113 15.53 19.09 -6.60
C ARG A 113 16.57 18.63 -7.63
N LYS A 114 16.17 17.81 -8.61
CA LYS A 114 17.07 17.19 -9.62
C LYS A 114 17.00 17.86 -11.00
N LYS A 115 16.39 19.03 -11.13
CA LYS A 115 16.19 19.72 -12.43
C LYS A 115 17.48 19.90 -13.25
N TRP A 116 18.60 20.24 -12.60
CA TRP A 116 19.88 20.40 -13.31
C TRP A 116 20.37 19.07 -13.93
N GLN A 117 20.17 17.94 -13.25
CA GLN A 117 20.52 16.61 -13.78
C GLN A 117 19.66 16.28 -14.99
N VAL A 118 18.37 16.64 -14.95
CA VAL A 118 17.48 16.48 -16.11
C VAL A 118 18.02 17.25 -17.31
N THR A 119 18.43 18.52 -17.13
CA THR A 119 19.01 19.32 -18.22
C THR A 119 20.25 18.65 -18.83
N ILE A 120 21.14 18.10 -17.99
CA ILE A 120 22.32 17.36 -18.47
C ILE A 120 21.91 16.13 -19.27
N TRP A 121 21.03 15.29 -18.75
CA TRP A 121 20.59 14.08 -19.44
C TRP A 121 19.85 14.38 -20.74
N THR A 122 19.02 15.43 -20.77
CA THR A 122 18.40 15.90 -22.01
C THR A 122 19.45 16.38 -23.02
N GLY A 123 20.48 17.10 -22.57
CA GLY A 123 21.62 17.48 -23.42
C GLY A 123 22.36 16.26 -23.99
N ILE A 124 22.58 15.22 -23.18
CA ILE A 124 23.18 13.95 -23.62
C ILE A 124 22.31 13.28 -24.69
N THR A 125 20.99 13.27 -24.54
CA THR A 125 20.10 12.72 -25.59
C THR A 125 20.18 13.54 -26.88
N GLY A 126 20.29 14.86 -26.80
CA GLY A 126 20.49 15.72 -27.97
C GLY A 126 21.81 15.41 -28.70
N LEU A 127 22.90 15.25 -27.95
CA LEU A 127 24.20 14.86 -28.52
C LEU A 127 24.15 13.46 -29.16
N GLY A 128 23.50 12.50 -28.48
CA GLY A 128 23.29 11.15 -29.00
C GLY A 128 22.50 11.13 -30.31
N PHE A 129 21.47 11.98 -30.44
CA PHE A 129 20.73 12.15 -31.68
C PHE A 129 21.62 12.69 -32.81
N LEU A 130 22.41 13.74 -32.54
CA LEU A 130 23.32 14.33 -33.54
C LEU A 130 24.38 13.32 -34.01
N LEU A 131 24.96 12.56 -33.08
CA LEU A 131 25.89 11.48 -33.39
C LEU A 131 25.20 10.40 -34.24
N GLY A 132 24.00 9.99 -33.86
CA GLY A 132 23.20 9.03 -34.61
C GLY A 132 22.94 9.48 -36.05
N ALA A 133 22.49 10.73 -36.21
CA ALA A 133 22.24 11.32 -37.53
C ALA A 133 23.50 11.39 -38.40
N MET A 134 24.65 11.71 -37.82
CA MET A 134 25.94 11.70 -38.52
C MET A 134 26.30 10.29 -39.01
N MET A 135 26.17 9.27 -38.15
CA MET A 135 26.47 7.87 -38.50
C MET A 135 25.53 7.33 -39.58
N VAL A 136 24.26 7.76 -39.58
CA VAL A 136 23.29 7.42 -40.64
C VAL A 136 23.66 8.12 -41.95
N TYR A 137 24.06 9.38 -41.90
CA TYR A 137 24.47 10.15 -43.08
C TYR A 137 25.71 9.54 -43.76
N GLU A 138 26.67 9.04 -42.98
CA GLU A 138 27.86 8.35 -43.52
C GLU A 138 27.50 7.02 -44.22
N GLY A 139 26.41 6.36 -43.82
CA GLY A 139 25.89 5.16 -44.48
C GLY A 139 26.78 3.90 -44.40
N GLY A 140 27.89 3.96 -43.67
CA GLY A 140 28.91 2.90 -43.59
C GLY A 140 28.89 2.11 -42.29
N ARG A 141 30.09 1.75 -41.81
CA ARG A 141 30.29 0.98 -40.58
C ARG A 141 29.77 1.78 -39.37
N GLY A 142 28.80 1.23 -38.66
CA GLY A 142 28.12 1.92 -37.55
C GLY A 142 26.78 2.54 -37.92
N CYS A 143 26.39 2.56 -39.20
CA CYS A 143 25.06 3.03 -39.62
C CYS A 143 23.92 2.39 -38.81
N TYR A 144 24.04 1.11 -38.44
CA TYR A 144 23.03 0.45 -37.61
C TYR A 144 22.92 1.07 -36.20
N MET A 145 24.05 1.29 -35.52
CA MET A 145 24.08 2.03 -34.25
C MET A 145 23.52 3.46 -34.42
N GLY A 146 23.86 4.11 -35.54
CA GLY A 146 23.35 5.43 -35.89
C GLY A 146 21.83 5.47 -35.96
N LEU A 147 21.22 4.48 -36.61
CA LEU A 147 19.76 4.35 -36.72
C LEU A 147 19.09 4.15 -35.36
N ILE A 148 19.69 3.36 -34.46
CA ILE A 148 19.19 3.17 -33.09
C ILE A 148 19.21 4.50 -32.33
N LEU A 149 20.34 5.23 -32.38
CA LEU A 149 20.50 6.51 -31.69
C LEU A 149 19.56 7.59 -32.25
N ALA A 150 19.49 7.74 -33.57
CA ALA A 150 18.67 8.75 -34.22
C ALA A 150 17.16 8.57 -33.95
N TRP A 151 16.71 7.32 -33.81
CA TRP A 151 15.32 6.99 -33.51
C TRP A 151 14.98 7.13 -32.02
N SER A 152 15.82 6.59 -31.14
CA SER A 152 15.48 6.46 -29.72
C SER A 152 15.80 7.69 -28.87
N MET A 153 16.87 8.43 -29.19
CA MET A 153 17.30 9.56 -28.37
C MET A 153 16.27 10.70 -28.31
N PRO A 154 15.55 11.06 -29.39
CA PRO A 154 14.45 12.03 -29.31
C PRO A 154 13.33 11.60 -28.35
N VAL A 155 13.02 10.30 -28.31
CA VAL A 155 12.00 9.74 -27.40
C VAL A 155 12.47 9.86 -25.96
N PHE A 156 13.72 9.50 -25.65
CA PHE A 156 14.29 9.73 -24.32
C PHE A 156 14.30 11.20 -23.93
N GLY A 157 14.70 12.10 -24.84
CA GLY A 157 14.69 13.54 -24.60
C GLY A 157 13.31 14.06 -24.23
N PHE A 158 12.26 13.62 -24.95
CA PHE A 158 10.88 13.95 -24.63
C PHE A 158 10.45 13.41 -23.26
N ILE A 159 10.72 12.13 -22.97
CA ILE A 159 10.34 11.52 -21.69
C ILE A 159 11.09 12.17 -20.51
N LEU A 160 12.37 12.50 -20.67
CA LEU A 160 13.17 13.20 -19.67
C LEU A 160 12.66 14.64 -19.46
N TYR A 161 12.21 15.31 -20.51
CA TYR A 161 11.61 16.63 -20.39
C TYR A 161 10.34 16.59 -19.54
N VAL A 162 9.42 15.65 -19.80
CA VAL A 162 8.15 15.58 -19.05
C VAL A 162 8.29 14.92 -17.68
N ALA A 163 9.10 13.87 -17.54
CA ALA A 163 9.14 13.01 -16.36
C ALA A 163 10.54 12.80 -15.77
N GLY A 164 11.59 13.41 -16.30
CA GLY A 164 12.99 13.14 -15.90
C GLY A 164 13.26 13.35 -14.42
N SER A 165 12.73 14.41 -13.83
CA SER A 165 12.82 14.67 -12.39
C SER A 165 12.25 13.51 -11.56
N PHE A 166 11.12 12.97 -11.97
CA PHE A 166 10.44 11.86 -11.30
C PHE A 166 11.15 10.52 -11.55
N ILE A 167 11.66 10.29 -12.76
CA ILE A 167 12.49 9.12 -13.09
C ILE A 167 13.73 9.07 -12.18
N LEU A 168 14.41 10.20 -12.02
CA LEU A 168 15.62 10.29 -11.21
C LEU A 168 15.35 10.18 -9.71
N SER A 169 14.14 10.45 -9.23
CA SER A 169 13.80 10.33 -7.80
C SER A 169 13.41 8.92 -7.40
N LEU A 170 13.05 8.04 -8.35
CA LEU A 170 12.71 6.65 -8.08
C LEU A 170 13.96 5.79 -7.81
N PRO A 171 13.89 4.83 -6.87
CA PRO A 171 14.99 3.90 -6.61
C PRO A 171 15.43 3.08 -7.83
N PHE A 172 16.74 3.02 -8.05
CA PHE A 172 17.35 2.24 -9.14
C PHE A 172 17.06 0.73 -9.04
N SER A 173 16.79 0.23 -7.83
CA SER A 173 16.55 -1.20 -7.59
C SER A 173 15.35 -1.76 -8.36
N PHE A 174 14.37 -0.96 -8.76
CA PHE A 174 13.28 -1.44 -9.60
C PHE A 174 13.28 -0.84 -11.01
N THR A 175 13.77 0.39 -11.19
CA THR A 175 13.87 0.98 -12.54
C THR A 175 15.00 0.31 -13.33
N GLY A 176 16.20 0.23 -12.76
CA GLY A 176 17.36 -0.40 -13.36
C GLY A 176 17.20 -1.90 -13.56
N LEU A 177 16.71 -2.63 -12.55
CA LEU A 177 16.50 -4.09 -12.68
C LEU A 177 15.43 -4.44 -13.72
N ALA A 178 14.36 -3.64 -13.83
CA ALA A 178 13.33 -3.86 -14.85
C ALA A 178 13.85 -3.60 -16.28
N ILE A 179 14.91 -2.80 -16.44
CA ILE A 179 15.59 -2.60 -17.74
C ILE A 179 16.62 -3.70 -17.97
N LEU A 180 17.50 -3.94 -16.99
CA LEU A 180 18.66 -4.81 -17.14
C LEU A 180 18.30 -6.29 -17.27
N PHE A 181 17.34 -6.80 -16.49
CA PHE A 181 16.99 -8.22 -16.56
C PHE A 181 16.39 -8.64 -17.90
N PRO A 182 15.36 -7.96 -18.44
CA PRO A 182 14.88 -8.27 -19.78
C PRO A 182 15.94 -8.05 -20.84
N THR A 183 16.77 -7.00 -20.73
CA THR A 183 17.87 -6.74 -21.68
C THR A 183 18.85 -7.90 -21.74
N ILE A 184 19.40 -8.32 -20.60
CA ILE A 184 20.37 -9.42 -20.54
C ILE A 184 19.71 -10.73 -21.01
N TYR A 185 18.46 -10.99 -20.61
CA TYR A 185 17.72 -12.16 -21.03
C TYR A 185 17.58 -12.21 -22.55
N LEU A 186 17.12 -11.12 -23.18
CA LEU A 186 16.94 -11.03 -24.62
C LEU A 186 18.29 -11.14 -25.37
N CYS A 187 19.34 -10.48 -24.89
CA CYS A 187 20.69 -10.63 -25.46
C CYS A 187 21.15 -12.10 -25.50
N VAL A 188 20.89 -12.87 -24.44
CA VAL A 188 21.29 -14.28 -24.37
C VAL A 188 20.56 -15.12 -25.41
N PHE A 189 19.24 -15.00 -25.49
CA PHE A 189 18.45 -15.84 -26.40
C PHE A 189 18.58 -15.39 -27.85
N ASP A 190 18.74 -14.11 -28.11
CA ASP A 190 18.95 -13.62 -29.47
C ASP A 190 20.32 -14.03 -30.02
N ALA A 191 21.37 -14.05 -29.16
CA ALA A 191 22.65 -14.65 -29.53
C ALA A 191 22.54 -16.13 -29.92
N LEU A 192 21.61 -16.89 -29.31
CA LEU A 192 21.33 -18.27 -29.70
C LEU A 192 20.62 -18.35 -31.05
N GLU A 193 19.67 -17.45 -31.33
CA GLU A 193 18.94 -17.43 -32.60
C GLU A 193 19.82 -17.04 -33.79
N ILE A 194 20.70 -16.04 -33.61
CA ILE A 194 21.71 -15.69 -34.61
C ILE A 194 22.64 -16.89 -34.88
N ARG A 195 23.05 -17.61 -33.83
CA ARG A 195 23.87 -18.83 -33.96
C ARG A 195 23.12 -19.94 -34.72
N ASN A 196 21.81 -20.05 -34.51
CA ASN A 196 20.96 -21.04 -35.18
C ASN A 196 20.57 -20.65 -36.61
N GLY A 197 20.97 -19.45 -37.07
CA GLY A 197 20.69 -18.94 -38.41
C GLY A 197 19.22 -18.55 -38.60
N THR A 198 18.49 -18.25 -37.51
CA THR A 198 17.09 -17.80 -37.59
C THR A 198 17.00 -16.43 -38.25
N TRP A 199 17.98 -15.56 -37.99
CA TRP A 199 18.14 -14.27 -38.64
C TRP A 199 19.59 -13.78 -38.52
N THR A 200 19.96 -12.75 -39.29
CA THR A 200 21.34 -12.22 -39.31
C THR A 200 21.38 -10.70 -39.42
N ILE A 201 22.42 -10.10 -38.85
CA ILE A 201 22.73 -8.67 -38.95
C ILE A 201 23.76 -8.42 -40.07
N GLY A 202 23.52 -7.37 -40.87
CA GLY A 202 24.38 -6.94 -41.96
C GLY A 202 25.75 -6.45 -41.47
N LYS A 203 26.82 -7.13 -41.90
CA LYS A 203 28.21 -6.78 -41.50
C LYS A 203 28.70 -5.43 -42.02
N ALA A 204 28.12 -4.92 -43.10
CA ALA A 204 28.54 -3.67 -43.72
C ALA A 204 28.16 -2.44 -42.88
N THR A 205 27.02 -2.51 -42.19
CA THR A 205 26.46 -1.42 -41.38
C THR A 205 26.77 -1.57 -39.90
N SER A 206 27.24 -2.74 -39.46
CA SER A 206 27.59 -2.99 -38.06
C SER A 206 28.99 -2.48 -37.68
N THR A 207 29.16 -2.07 -36.43
CA THR A 207 30.43 -1.75 -35.77
C THR A 207 31.38 -2.95 -35.74
N GLY A 208 30.87 -4.18 -35.76
CA GLY A 208 31.63 -5.43 -35.68
C GLY A 208 32.14 -5.79 -34.28
N TRP A 209 31.69 -5.06 -33.24
CA TRP A 209 31.96 -5.41 -31.85
C TRP A 209 30.91 -6.38 -31.36
N LYS A 210 31.33 -7.47 -30.69
CA LYS A 210 30.42 -8.55 -30.30
C LYS A 210 30.32 -8.77 -28.80
N VAL A 211 29.09 -8.90 -28.32
CA VAL A 211 28.72 -9.40 -26.99
C VAL A 211 28.61 -10.94 -27.06
N PHE A 212 29.10 -11.63 -26.04
CA PHE A 212 29.19 -13.11 -26.00
C PHE A 212 29.89 -13.75 -27.21
N ARG A 213 30.73 -12.97 -27.93
CA ARG A 213 31.40 -13.35 -29.19
C ARG A 213 30.47 -13.67 -30.36
N ILE A 214 29.16 -13.43 -30.23
CA ILE A 214 28.15 -13.80 -31.24
C ILE A 214 27.32 -12.58 -31.65
N LEU A 215 26.65 -11.95 -30.67
CA LEU A 215 25.69 -10.87 -30.85
C LEU A 215 26.40 -9.54 -31.12
N GLU A 216 25.97 -8.76 -32.11
CA GLU A 216 26.54 -7.41 -32.33
C GLU A 216 26.17 -6.48 -31.15
N ILE A 217 27.08 -5.57 -30.76
CA ILE A 217 26.86 -4.67 -29.62
C ILE A 217 25.66 -3.75 -29.83
N GLU A 218 25.35 -3.43 -31.09
CA GLU A 218 24.17 -2.67 -31.49
C GLU A 218 22.89 -3.36 -31.04
N GLU A 219 22.79 -4.68 -31.15
CA GLU A 219 21.59 -5.43 -30.77
C GLU A 219 21.43 -5.44 -29.24
N ALA A 220 22.53 -5.63 -28.51
CA ALA A 220 22.51 -5.50 -27.06
C ALA A 220 22.11 -4.09 -26.60
N PHE A 221 22.55 -3.06 -27.33
CA PHE A 221 22.17 -1.68 -27.08
C PHE A 221 20.71 -1.42 -27.48
N PHE A 222 20.21 -2.00 -28.56
CA PHE A 222 18.82 -1.95 -28.97
C PHE A 222 17.90 -2.49 -27.87
N PHE A 223 18.20 -3.65 -27.29
CA PHE A 223 17.43 -4.18 -26.15
C PHE A 223 17.51 -3.27 -24.92
N LEU A 224 18.68 -2.70 -24.63
CA LEU A 224 18.85 -1.79 -23.49
C LEU A 224 17.96 -0.54 -23.65
N VAL A 225 17.98 0.05 -24.84
CA VAL A 225 17.28 1.29 -25.17
C VAL A 225 15.77 1.04 -25.24
N THR A 226 15.31 -0.02 -25.89
CA THR A 226 13.88 -0.36 -25.98
C THR A 226 13.28 -0.66 -24.61
N ASN A 227 13.96 -1.46 -23.78
CA ASN A 227 13.52 -1.69 -22.40
C ASN A 227 13.57 -0.42 -21.55
N GLY A 228 14.57 0.44 -21.76
CA GLY A 228 14.66 1.77 -21.14
C GLY A 228 13.46 2.65 -21.48
N MET A 229 13.07 2.73 -22.77
CA MET A 229 11.91 3.50 -23.22
C MET A 229 10.60 2.95 -22.64
N ILE A 230 10.43 1.63 -22.58
CA ILE A 230 9.26 1.01 -21.95
C ILE A 230 9.17 1.42 -20.48
N VAL A 231 10.24 1.23 -19.70
CA VAL A 231 10.26 1.55 -18.27
C VAL A 231 10.06 3.05 -18.03
N PHE A 232 10.71 3.91 -18.80
CA PHE A 232 10.55 5.36 -18.65
C PHE A 232 9.15 5.84 -19.07
N GLY A 233 8.55 5.21 -20.09
CA GLY A 233 7.15 5.43 -20.46
C GLY A 233 6.18 5.04 -19.34
N LEU A 234 6.40 3.90 -18.68
CA LEU A 234 5.60 3.49 -17.52
C LEU A 234 5.72 4.50 -16.37
N ILE A 235 6.94 4.96 -16.09
CA ILE A 235 7.20 5.96 -15.05
C ILE A 235 6.51 7.30 -15.39
N ALA A 236 6.49 7.71 -16.66
CA ALA A 236 5.78 8.91 -17.09
C ALA A 236 4.26 8.78 -16.83
N CYS A 237 3.65 7.64 -17.15
CA CYS A 237 2.26 7.35 -16.80
C CYS A 237 2.05 7.40 -15.28
N ASP A 238 2.95 6.80 -14.50
CA ASP A 238 2.86 6.80 -13.04
C ASP A 238 3.00 8.20 -12.43
N LYS A 239 3.82 9.09 -13.03
CA LYS A 239 3.88 10.51 -12.66
C LYS A 239 2.52 11.16 -12.85
N ALA A 240 1.90 10.99 -14.03
CA ALA A 240 0.60 11.57 -14.34
C ALA A 240 -0.47 11.10 -13.34
N PHE A 241 -0.54 9.79 -13.09
CA PHE A 241 -1.47 9.24 -12.10
C PHE A 241 -1.21 9.75 -10.69
N SER A 242 0.06 9.87 -10.27
CA SER A 242 0.41 10.38 -8.94
C SER A 242 -0.05 11.82 -8.75
N VAL A 243 0.11 12.68 -9.77
CA VAL A 243 -0.37 14.06 -9.72
C VAL A 243 -1.89 14.10 -9.65
N LEU A 244 -2.59 13.29 -10.45
CA LEU A 244 -4.05 13.24 -10.46
C LEU A 244 -4.64 12.69 -9.14
N ASP A 245 -3.95 11.75 -8.50
CA ASP A 245 -4.40 11.14 -7.24
C ASP A 245 -4.21 12.10 -6.04
N VAL A 246 -3.13 12.88 -6.03
CA VAL A 246 -2.85 13.84 -4.93
C VAL A 246 -3.56 15.18 -5.15
N PHE A 247 -3.69 15.63 -6.40
CA PHE A 247 -4.24 16.95 -6.74
C PHE A 247 -5.45 16.89 -7.70
N PRO A 248 -6.59 16.29 -7.29
CA PRO A 248 -7.78 16.18 -8.14
C PRO A 248 -8.34 17.50 -8.70
N PRO A 249 -8.51 18.60 -7.93
CA PRO A 249 -9.21 19.80 -8.40
C PRO A 249 -8.42 20.63 -9.42
N VAL A 250 -7.12 20.37 -9.60
CA VAL A 250 -6.28 21.09 -10.57
C VAL A 250 -6.59 20.68 -12.01
N THR A 251 -7.34 19.59 -12.25
CA THR A 251 -7.43 18.97 -13.58
C THR A 251 -8.80 18.51 -14.06
N PHE A 252 -9.86 18.48 -13.23
CA PHE A 252 -11.20 18.06 -13.67
C PHE A 252 -12.20 19.23 -13.74
N PRO A 253 -12.59 19.69 -14.95
CA PRO A 253 -13.88 20.36 -15.15
C PRO A 253 -15.02 19.34 -14.95
N SER A 254 -16.22 19.82 -14.62
CA SER A 254 -17.37 19.01 -14.22
C SER A 254 -17.96 18.09 -15.29
N GLU A 255 -17.36 17.98 -16.49
CA GLU A 255 -17.89 17.19 -17.61
C GLU A 255 -16.86 16.19 -18.17
N SER A 256 -17.19 14.90 -18.15
CA SER A 256 -16.28 13.80 -18.51
C SER A 256 -16.17 13.54 -20.02
N THR A 257 -15.71 14.50 -20.81
CA THR A 257 -15.36 14.22 -22.22
C THR A 257 -13.99 13.55 -22.33
N LEU A 258 -13.80 12.60 -23.27
CA LEU A 258 -12.50 11.98 -23.59
C LEU A 258 -11.38 13.03 -23.82
N SER A 259 -11.73 14.15 -24.46
CA SER A 259 -10.80 15.29 -24.68
C SER A 259 -10.32 15.91 -23.35
N GLN A 260 -11.19 16.03 -22.36
CA GLN A 260 -10.83 16.58 -21.05
C GLN A 260 -9.96 15.60 -20.24
N LEU A 261 -10.22 14.29 -20.36
CA LEU A 261 -9.37 13.25 -19.78
C LEU A 261 -7.95 13.28 -20.39
N ILE A 262 -7.83 13.43 -21.70
CA ILE A 262 -6.52 13.54 -22.35
C ILE A 262 -5.81 14.82 -21.88
N LYS A 263 -6.51 15.95 -21.83
CA LYS A 263 -5.95 17.23 -21.34
C LYS A 263 -5.48 17.13 -19.89
N SER A 264 -6.23 16.49 -19.00
CA SER A 264 -5.83 16.33 -17.59
C SER A 264 -4.55 15.52 -17.45
N HIS A 265 -4.38 14.45 -18.23
CA HIS A 265 -3.16 13.64 -18.22
C HIS A 265 -1.97 14.40 -18.82
N VAL A 266 -2.18 15.19 -19.88
CA VAL A 266 -1.13 16.03 -20.46
C VAL A 266 -0.68 17.12 -19.49
N VAL A 267 -1.62 17.79 -18.82
CA VAL A 267 -1.31 18.78 -17.77
C VAL A 267 -0.58 18.13 -16.61
N ALA A 268 -1.01 16.95 -16.16
CA ALA A 268 -0.36 16.20 -15.09
C ALA A 268 1.09 15.80 -15.43
N LEU A 269 1.37 15.45 -16.70
CA LEU A 269 2.73 15.15 -17.17
C LEU A 269 3.64 16.39 -17.09
N SER A 270 3.14 17.56 -17.40
CA SER A 270 3.90 18.82 -17.35
C SER A 270 3.84 19.53 -16.00
N PHE A 271 3.21 18.92 -15.00
CA PHE A 271 3.02 19.49 -13.68
C PHE A 271 4.36 19.73 -12.96
N ASN A 272 4.52 20.95 -12.46
CA ASN A 272 5.58 21.37 -11.55
C ASN A 272 4.92 21.83 -10.23
N PRO A 273 5.27 21.23 -9.08
CA PRO A 273 4.65 21.59 -7.80
C PRO A 273 5.03 23.02 -7.39
N SER A 274 4.04 23.81 -6.91
CA SER A 274 4.27 25.06 -6.18
C SER A 274 4.60 24.78 -4.70
N SER A 275 4.87 25.82 -3.91
CA SER A 275 5.15 25.69 -2.47
C SER A 275 4.04 24.95 -1.71
N SER A 276 2.77 25.33 -1.89
CA SER A 276 1.65 24.65 -1.23
C SER A 276 1.53 23.16 -1.60
N HIS A 277 1.79 22.81 -2.87
CA HIS A 277 1.82 21.41 -3.29
C HIS A 277 2.97 20.63 -2.65
N ILE A 278 4.10 21.27 -2.33
CA ILE A 278 5.21 20.64 -1.63
C ILE A 278 4.81 20.30 -0.19
N ASP A 279 4.13 21.22 0.50
CA ASP A 279 3.67 21.00 1.88
C ASP A 279 2.78 19.75 1.99
N VAL A 280 1.81 19.58 1.07
CA VAL A 280 0.94 18.39 1.00
C VAL A 280 1.74 17.09 0.81
N LEU A 281 2.79 17.13 0.00
CA LEU A 281 3.60 15.95 -0.27
C LEU A 281 4.55 15.62 0.88
N GLU A 282 5.06 16.63 1.60
CA GLU A 282 5.84 16.45 2.83
C GLU A 282 4.96 15.86 3.94
N GLU A 283 3.71 16.31 4.09
CA GLU A 283 2.72 15.69 4.99
C GLU A 283 2.51 14.21 4.68
N LEU A 284 2.40 13.87 3.39
CA LEU A 284 2.24 12.48 2.95
C LEU A 284 3.48 11.62 3.24
N GLU A 285 4.68 12.20 3.10
CA GLU A 285 5.94 11.54 3.45
C GLU A 285 6.02 11.24 4.95
N ILE A 286 5.65 12.20 5.80
CA ILE A 286 5.61 12.02 7.24
C ILE A 286 4.55 10.96 7.61
N ALA A 287 3.36 10.98 7.00
CA ALA A 287 2.34 9.96 7.21
C ALA A 287 2.85 8.55 6.85
N SER A 288 3.59 8.42 5.73
CA SER A 288 4.25 7.18 5.31
C SER A 288 5.25 6.68 6.33
N GLU A 289 6.05 7.56 6.92
CA GLU A 289 6.99 7.21 7.98
C GLU A 289 6.29 6.81 9.29
N ILE A 290 5.16 7.43 9.64
CA ILE A 290 4.31 7.01 10.77
C ILE A 290 3.83 5.57 10.57
N LEU A 291 3.29 5.22 9.39
CA LEU A 291 2.86 3.85 9.10
C LEU A 291 4.02 2.84 9.16
N LYS A 292 5.15 3.19 8.56
CA LYS A 292 6.33 2.31 8.48
C LYS A 292 6.92 2.02 9.86
N LYS A 293 6.90 3.00 10.76
CA LYS A 293 7.34 2.84 12.16
C LYS A 293 6.29 2.15 13.02
N GLY A 294 5.02 2.57 12.92
CA GLY A 294 3.92 2.10 13.76
C GLY A 294 3.44 0.68 13.45
N SER A 295 3.42 0.26 12.18
CA SER A 295 2.99 -1.10 11.82
C SER A 295 3.70 -1.67 10.60
N LYS A 296 4.72 -2.50 10.86
CA LYS A 296 5.42 -3.28 9.82
C LYS A 296 4.50 -4.27 9.07
N SER A 297 3.35 -4.63 9.64
CA SER A 297 2.39 -5.55 9.02
C SER A 297 1.46 -4.81 8.05
N PHE A 298 0.89 -3.68 8.48
CA PHE A 298 0.07 -2.86 7.59
C PHE A 298 0.91 -2.17 6.51
N TYR A 299 2.15 -1.76 6.82
CA TYR A 299 3.07 -1.25 5.80
C TYR A 299 3.32 -2.28 4.69
N PHE A 300 3.57 -3.55 5.05
CA PHE A 300 3.72 -4.64 4.09
C PHE A 300 2.45 -4.86 3.26
N ALA A 301 1.29 -4.91 3.92
CA ALA A 301 0.01 -5.16 3.25
C ALA A 301 -0.46 -3.99 2.39
N SER A 302 -0.02 -2.76 2.68
CA SER A 302 -0.39 -1.55 1.93
C SER A 302 -0.04 -1.63 0.44
N ALA A 303 0.99 -2.41 0.09
CA ALA A 303 1.38 -2.69 -1.30
C ALA A 303 0.31 -3.48 -2.10
N GLY A 304 -0.66 -4.08 -1.40
CA GLY A 304 -1.79 -4.75 -2.03
C GLY A 304 -2.89 -3.80 -2.54
N PHE A 305 -2.78 -2.49 -2.27
CA PHE A 305 -3.72 -1.47 -2.72
C PHE A 305 -3.10 -0.58 -3.80
N GLY A 306 -3.93 -0.06 -4.70
CA GLY A 306 -3.52 0.97 -5.68
C GLY A 306 -3.21 2.31 -5.00
N ASP A 307 -2.44 3.17 -5.69
CA ASP A 307 -1.87 4.41 -5.13
C ASP A 307 -2.94 5.33 -4.51
N ARG A 308 -4.05 5.62 -5.22
CA ARG A 308 -5.17 6.41 -4.69
C ARG A 308 -5.71 5.90 -3.35
N CYS A 309 -6.11 4.63 -3.29
CA CYS A 309 -6.63 4.00 -2.08
C CYS A 309 -5.57 4.02 -0.96
N ARG A 310 -4.30 3.80 -1.31
CA ARG A 310 -3.19 3.75 -0.38
C ARG A 310 -2.90 5.11 0.26
N ILE A 311 -3.00 6.21 -0.50
CA ILE A 311 -2.86 7.59 0.02
C ILE A 311 -3.90 7.84 1.12
N THR A 312 -5.18 7.54 0.85
CA THR A 312 -6.24 7.77 1.84
C THR A 312 -6.09 6.87 3.06
N LEU A 313 -5.80 5.58 2.88
CA LEU A 313 -5.56 4.66 4.00
C LEU A 313 -4.37 5.10 4.84
N LEU A 314 -3.35 5.69 4.21
CA LEU A 314 -2.20 6.23 4.91
C LEU A 314 -2.57 7.43 5.77
N ASN A 315 -3.40 8.35 5.25
CA ASN A 315 -3.91 9.48 6.02
C ASN A 315 -4.79 9.03 7.19
N ILE A 316 -5.67 8.05 6.98
CA ILE A 316 -6.49 7.45 8.04
C ILE A 316 -5.59 6.85 9.13
N TYR A 317 -4.59 6.06 8.74
CA TYR A 317 -3.67 5.46 9.71
C TYR A 317 -2.88 6.51 10.48
N ALA A 318 -2.37 7.54 9.79
CA ALA A 318 -1.63 8.64 10.42
C ALA A 318 -2.53 9.41 11.39
N PHE A 319 -3.77 9.74 11.01
CA PHE A 319 -4.77 10.36 11.90
C PHE A 319 -4.96 9.52 13.16
N SER A 320 -5.31 8.23 12.99
CA SER A 320 -5.57 7.33 14.11
C SER A 320 -4.36 7.20 15.02
N ARG A 321 -3.14 7.12 14.46
CA ARG A 321 -1.92 6.96 15.25
C ARG A 321 -1.51 8.23 15.99
N VAL A 322 -1.64 9.39 15.35
CA VAL A 322 -1.38 10.68 16.02
C VAL A 322 -2.36 10.90 17.16
N ALA A 323 -3.66 10.61 16.93
CA ALA A 323 -4.68 10.70 17.95
C ALA A 323 -4.37 9.78 19.15
N ASP A 324 -4.02 8.52 18.89
CA ASP A 324 -3.57 7.54 19.90
C ASP A 324 -2.34 8.03 20.67
N ASP A 325 -1.30 8.49 19.96
CA ASP A 325 -0.05 8.97 20.57
C ASP A 325 -0.26 10.24 21.43
N MET A 326 -1.22 11.12 21.09
CA MET A 326 -1.54 12.31 21.89
C MET A 326 -2.14 11.94 23.25
N ILE A 327 -2.95 10.88 23.30
CA ILE A 327 -3.55 10.40 24.55
C ILE A 327 -2.54 9.57 25.34
N ASP A 328 -1.80 8.68 24.68
CA ASP A 328 -0.83 7.78 25.30
C ASP A 328 0.36 8.51 25.93
N ASN A 329 0.79 9.63 25.31
CA ASN A 329 1.95 10.41 25.75
C ASN A 329 1.56 11.70 26.49
N ALA A 330 0.28 11.88 26.82
CA ALA A 330 -0.17 13.01 27.63
C ALA A 330 0.54 13.01 29.00
N ARG A 331 1.01 14.17 29.45
CA ARG A 331 1.73 14.28 30.74
C ARG A 331 0.78 14.33 31.92
N SER A 332 -0.46 14.72 31.67
CA SER A 332 -1.52 14.87 32.65
C SER A 332 -2.88 14.54 32.02
N LEU A 333 -3.87 14.29 32.88
CA LEU A 333 -5.25 14.11 32.43
C LEU A 333 -5.78 15.36 31.70
N GLU A 334 -5.38 16.55 32.15
CA GLU A 334 -5.75 17.82 31.53
C GLU A 334 -5.20 17.94 30.11
N ASP A 335 -3.95 17.54 29.88
CA ASP A 335 -3.36 17.52 28.53
C ASP A 335 -4.12 16.57 27.58
N ALA A 336 -4.55 15.41 28.08
CA ALA A 336 -5.33 14.44 27.31
C ALA A 336 -6.74 14.97 26.98
N GLU A 337 -7.39 15.63 27.94
CA GLU A 337 -8.71 16.27 27.73
C GLU A 337 -8.62 17.41 26.71
N VAL A 338 -7.56 18.22 26.75
CA VAL A 338 -7.28 19.25 25.73
C VAL A 338 -7.07 18.61 24.36
N ALA A 339 -6.28 17.54 24.25
CA ALA A 339 -6.07 16.83 22.98
C ALA A 339 -7.38 16.31 22.37
N LEU A 340 -8.29 15.74 23.19
CA LEU A 340 -9.62 15.29 22.73
C LEU A 340 -10.47 16.47 22.25
N LYS A 341 -10.42 17.60 22.95
CA LYS A 341 -11.14 18.81 22.54
C LYS A 341 -10.64 19.32 21.19
N ASP A 342 -9.32 19.43 21.02
CA ASP A 342 -8.68 19.86 19.77
C ASP A 342 -9.06 18.95 18.61
N MET A 343 -9.08 17.62 18.83
CA MET A 343 -9.55 16.64 17.84
C MET A 343 -11.00 16.89 17.39
N ARG A 344 -11.91 17.15 18.33
CA ARG A 344 -13.32 17.40 18.04
C ARG A 344 -13.50 18.71 17.27
N GLU A 345 -12.80 19.78 17.66
CA GLU A 345 -12.81 21.07 16.97
C GLU A 345 -12.24 20.98 15.55
N TYR A 346 -11.15 20.23 15.37
CA TYR A 346 -10.57 19.93 14.07
C TYR A 346 -11.59 19.23 13.15
N LEU A 347 -12.21 18.15 13.62
CA LEU A 347 -13.21 17.41 12.83
C LEU A 347 -14.42 18.30 12.50
N ASN A 348 -14.90 19.12 13.43
CA ASN A 348 -16.00 20.05 13.15
C ASN A 348 -15.63 21.07 12.06
N THR A 349 -14.39 21.56 12.07
CA THR A 349 -13.87 22.48 11.05
C THR A 349 -13.79 21.80 9.68
N VAL A 350 -13.19 20.61 9.59
CA VAL A 350 -13.03 19.85 8.33
C VAL A 350 -14.37 19.49 7.70
N TYR A 351 -15.38 19.18 8.51
CA TYR A 351 -16.71 18.78 8.05
C TYR A 351 -17.70 19.96 7.95
N SER A 352 -17.28 21.19 8.21
CA SER A 352 -18.14 22.37 8.11
C SER A 352 -18.72 22.51 6.70
N GLY A 353 -20.06 22.50 6.59
CA GLY A 353 -20.77 22.56 5.30
C GLY A 353 -20.67 21.29 4.45
N SER A 354 -20.12 20.18 4.98
CA SER A 354 -20.08 18.88 4.31
C SER A 354 -21.43 18.16 4.43
N PRO A 355 -21.92 17.46 3.38
CA PRO A 355 -23.08 16.57 3.50
C PRO A 355 -22.84 15.39 4.45
N PHE A 356 -21.58 15.12 4.81
CA PHE A 356 -21.17 14.06 5.71
C PHE A 356 -20.98 14.51 7.17
N ALA A 357 -21.37 15.75 7.49
CA ALA A 357 -21.35 16.29 8.85
C ALA A 357 -22.41 15.63 9.76
N SER A 358 -22.09 15.49 11.04
CA SER A 358 -22.99 14.96 12.07
C SER A 358 -24.26 15.81 12.15
N GLY A 359 -25.44 15.18 11.98
CA GLY A 359 -26.75 15.86 12.06
C GLY A 359 -27.29 16.45 10.75
N SER A 360 -26.61 16.28 9.61
CA SER A 360 -27.16 16.66 8.29
C SER A 360 -28.36 15.77 7.93
N GLN A 361 -29.56 16.35 7.81
CA GLN A 361 -30.81 15.63 7.50
C GLN A 361 -31.13 15.54 5.99
N THR A 362 -30.37 16.20 5.11
CA THR A 362 -30.66 16.25 3.67
C THR A 362 -29.53 15.62 2.86
N ILE A 363 -29.75 14.37 2.43
CA ILE A 363 -28.96 13.73 1.36
C ILE A 363 -29.78 13.76 0.07
N ASP A 364 -30.42 14.90 -0.24
CA ASP A 364 -31.16 15.06 -1.49
C ASP A 364 -30.32 15.81 -2.53
N ASP A 365 -30.06 15.11 -3.63
CA ASP A 365 -29.72 15.53 -5.00
C ASP A 365 -28.64 16.60 -5.28
N GLN A 366 -27.93 17.15 -4.28
CA GLN A 366 -26.81 18.08 -4.53
C GLN A 366 -25.44 17.40 -4.67
N CYS A 367 -25.39 16.11 -4.97
CA CYS A 367 -24.13 15.36 -5.02
C CYS A 367 -23.41 15.43 -6.38
N GLY A 368 -23.38 16.64 -6.95
CA GLY A 368 -22.53 17.02 -8.10
C GLY A 368 -21.49 18.08 -7.75
N LYS A 369 -21.54 18.66 -6.54
CA LYS A 369 -20.52 19.58 -6.06
C LYS A 369 -19.64 18.84 -5.06
N ALA A 370 -18.37 18.67 -5.39
CA ALA A 370 -17.37 18.32 -4.39
C ALA A 370 -17.56 19.27 -3.19
N PRO A 371 -17.46 18.78 -1.93
CA PRO A 371 -17.41 19.69 -0.80
C PRO A 371 -16.35 20.76 -1.12
N LYS A 372 -16.65 22.03 -0.84
CA LYS A 372 -15.64 23.09 -0.98
C LYS A 372 -14.40 22.58 -0.29
N ASN A 373 -13.31 22.37 -1.04
CA ASN A 373 -12.01 22.19 -0.43
C ASN A 373 -11.82 23.46 0.38
N ILE A 374 -11.95 23.36 1.70
CA ILE A 374 -11.52 24.42 2.60
C ILE A 374 -10.06 24.65 2.21
N ALA A 375 -9.78 25.84 1.69
CA ALA A 375 -8.44 26.20 1.28
C ALA A 375 -7.53 26.04 2.52
N GLU A 376 -6.30 25.56 2.32
CA GLU A 376 -5.32 25.30 3.38
C GLU A 376 -5.07 26.51 4.30
N GLU A 377 -5.47 27.71 3.88
CA GLU A 377 -5.38 28.95 4.64
C GLU A 377 -6.46 29.11 5.74
N GLU A 378 -7.56 28.34 5.70
CA GLU A 378 -8.68 28.48 6.65
C GLU A 378 -8.60 27.53 7.86
N VAL A 379 -7.67 26.56 7.89
CA VAL A 379 -7.44 25.70 9.07
C VAL A 379 -6.27 26.27 9.87
N PRO A 380 -6.49 26.87 11.05
CA PRO A 380 -5.43 27.56 11.77
C PRO A 380 -4.32 26.59 12.20
N LYS A 381 -3.06 26.94 11.92
CA LYS A 381 -1.85 26.20 12.32
C LYS A 381 -1.66 26.12 13.86
N GLU A 382 -2.48 26.82 14.63
CA GLU A 382 -2.41 26.93 16.09
C GLU A 382 -2.99 25.72 16.84
N TYR A 383 -3.80 24.88 16.20
CA TYR A 383 -4.33 23.68 16.84
C TYR A 383 -3.30 22.55 16.71
N GLY A 384 -2.84 21.98 17.82
CA GLY A 384 -1.76 20.98 17.93
C GLY A 384 -2.02 19.64 17.22
N PHE A 385 -3.02 19.57 16.35
CA PHE A 385 -3.26 18.52 15.39
C PHE A 385 -2.47 18.87 14.12
N PRO A 386 -1.23 18.38 13.94
CA PRO A 386 -0.47 18.70 12.74
C PRO A 386 -1.31 18.38 11.51
N SER A 387 -1.07 19.09 10.41
CA SER A 387 -1.69 18.90 9.09
C SER A 387 -1.52 17.48 8.47
N LEU A 388 -1.00 16.56 9.28
CA LEU A 388 -0.76 15.15 9.11
C LEU A 388 -2.00 14.31 9.40
N GLY A 389 -2.45 13.56 8.39
CA GLY A 389 -3.61 12.69 8.53
C GLY A 389 -4.94 13.41 8.31
N ARG A 390 -5.03 14.22 7.25
CA ARG A 390 -6.27 14.89 6.85
C ARG A 390 -7.40 13.86 6.79
N ALA A 391 -8.41 14.03 7.65
CA ALA A 391 -9.58 13.16 7.66
C ALA A 391 -10.28 13.27 6.29
N PRO A 392 -10.40 12.19 5.51
CA PRO A 392 -11.07 12.24 4.22
C PRO A 392 -12.52 12.68 4.38
N SER A 393 -12.88 13.83 3.82
CA SER A 393 -14.20 14.46 3.95
C SER A 393 -15.36 13.65 3.36
N PHE A 394 -15.06 12.58 2.61
CA PHE A 394 -16.03 11.63 2.06
C PHE A 394 -16.39 10.48 3.00
N VAL A 395 -15.66 10.31 4.11
CA VAL A 395 -16.01 9.39 5.18
C VAL A 395 -16.95 10.13 6.15
N PRO A 396 -18.02 9.53 6.69
CA PRO A 396 -18.89 10.25 7.62
C PRO A 396 -18.17 10.72 8.89
N GLN A 397 -18.45 11.96 9.32
CA GLN A 397 -17.87 12.55 10.53
C GLN A 397 -18.10 11.67 11.76
N ASP A 398 -19.29 11.08 11.88
CA ASP A 398 -19.68 10.20 12.98
C ASP A 398 -18.76 8.97 13.15
N VAL A 399 -18.08 8.53 12.09
CA VAL A 399 -17.12 7.41 12.16
C VAL A 399 -15.83 7.85 12.83
N PHE A 400 -15.36 9.08 12.56
CA PHE A 400 -14.21 9.66 13.26
C PHE A 400 -14.56 10.05 14.70
N MET A 401 -15.76 10.59 14.95
CA MET A 401 -16.19 10.93 16.30
C MET A 401 -16.27 9.68 17.20
N GLN A 402 -16.74 8.55 16.68
CA GLN A 402 -16.72 7.27 17.43
C GLN A 402 -15.30 6.80 17.77
N LEU A 403 -14.30 7.07 16.91
CA LEU A 403 -12.90 6.79 17.23
C LEU A 403 -12.43 7.67 18.39
N VAL A 404 -12.75 8.96 18.37
CA VAL A 404 -12.44 9.91 19.46
C VAL A 404 -13.13 9.50 20.77
N GLU A 405 -14.39 9.04 20.72
CA GLU A 405 -15.08 8.47 21.89
C GLU A 405 -14.43 7.19 22.43
N GLY A 406 -13.70 6.45 21.60
CA GLY A 406 -12.92 5.29 22.04
C GLY A 406 -11.67 5.71 22.81
N LEU A 407 -10.98 6.73 22.31
CA LEU A 407 -9.83 7.34 22.98
C LEU A 407 -10.23 8.01 24.31
N GLU A 408 -11.45 8.52 24.40
CA GLU A 408 -12.00 9.04 25.66
C GLU A 408 -12.17 7.95 26.73
N GLU A 409 -12.54 6.71 26.34
CA GLU A 409 -12.56 5.57 27.28
C GLU A 409 -11.16 5.24 27.82
N ASP A 410 -10.09 5.51 27.05
CA ASP A 410 -8.71 5.31 27.51
C ASP A 410 -8.32 6.27 28.66
N LEU A 411 -8.96 7.45 28.77
CA LEU A 411 -8.72 8.39 29.89
C LEU A 411 -9.21 7.82 31.23
N GLU A 412 -10.20 6.93 31.24
CA GLU A 412 -10.67 6.30 32.48
C GLU A 412 -9.56 5.47 33.14
N PHE A 413 -8.65 4.88 32.36
CA PHE A 413 -7.46 4.21 32.92
C PHE A 413 -6.50 5.21 33.59
N MET A 414 -6.31 6.40 33.00
CA MET A 414 -5.46 7.45 33.60
C MET A 414 -6.01 7.94 34.93
N LYS A 415 -7.34 8.06 35.06
CA LYS A 415 -8.00 8.48 36.31
C LYS A 415 -7.74 7.52 37.47
N LEU A 416 -7.52 6.24 37.19
CA LEU A 416 -7.19 5.23 38.21
C LEU A 416 -5.75 5.35 38.73
N GLY A 417 -4.87 6.07 38.02
CA GLY A 417 -3.56 6.45 38.54
C GLY A 417 -2.58 5.29 38.74
N PHE A 418 -2.68 4.20 37.97
CA PHE A 418 -1.76 3.04 38.07
C PHE A 418 -0.28 3.45 38.02
N GLN A 419 0.07 4.47 37.23
CA GLN A 419 1.42 5.02 37.15
C GLN A 419 1.94 5.64 38.46
N ARG A 420 1.07 6.14 39.35
CA ARG A 420 1.45 6.72 40.66
C ARG A 420 1.84 5.69 41.70
N PHE A 421 1.46 4.42 41.53
CA PHE A 421 1.85 3.34 42.44
C PHE A 421 3.30 2.86 42.22
N GLY A 422 3.97 3.34 41.16
CA GLY A 422 5.31 2.92 40.75
C GLY A 422 6.49 3.73 41.27
N THR A 423 6.32 4.81 42.04
CA THR A 423 7.45 5.68 42.47
C THR A 423 7.76 5.68 43.96
N SER A 424 6.97 5.00 44.79
CA SER A 424 7.35 4.74 46.17
C SER A 424 6.59 3.56 46.73
N ILE A 425 7.30 2.48 47.02
CA ILE A 425 6.84 1.44 47.95
C ILE A 425 7.19 1.98 49.35
N PRO A 426 6.24 2.43 50.18
CA PRO A 426 6.55 2.79 51.56
C PRO A 426 6.72 1.49 52.34
N GLY A 427 7.96 1.15 52.72
CA GLY A 427 8.23 0.09 53.71
C GLY A 427 9.04 -1.12 53.27
N ALA A 428 9.88 -1.04 52.22
CA ALA A 428 10.88 -2.08 51.96
C ALA A 428 12.06 -1.97 52.95
N ASN A 429 11.86 -2.38 54.20
CA ASN A 429 12.97 -2.70 55.10
C ASN A 429 13.52 -4.08 54.71
N ALA A 430 14.73 -4.09 54.18
CA ALA A 430 15.51 -5.29 53.94
C ALA A 430 15.95 -5.88 55.29
N ASN A 431 15.16 -6.77 55.90
CA ASN A 431 15.63 -7.69 56.95
C ASN A 431 14.64 -8.79 57.40
N ASP A 432 13.61 -9.16 56.63
CA ASP A 432 12.76 -10.31 56.97
C ASP A 432 13.07 -11.52 56.09
N ASN A 433 13.88 -12.44 56.65
CA ASN A 433 14.15 -13.79 56.15
C ASN A 433 12.97 -14.72 56.45
N ASP A 434 11.78 -14.42 55.92
CA ASP A 434 10.65 -15.35 56.00
C ASP A 434 10.18 -15.77 54.60
N ASN A 435 10.38 -17.05 54.28
CA ASN A 435 10.07 -17.72 53.02
C ASN A 435 8.56 -17.93 52.79
N SER A 436 7.74 -16.94 53.17
CA SER A 436 6.28 -16.95 52.99
C SER A 436 5.72 -15.62 52.44
N MET A 437 6.54 -14.86 51.71
CA MET A 437 6.14 -13.56 51.15
C MET A 437 5.72 -13.65 49.67
N GLY A 438 4.44 -13.38 49.42
CA GLY A 438 3.93 -13.09 48.08
C GLY A 438 2.56 -12.40 48.01
N ALA A 439 1.82 -12.27 49.12
CA ALA A 439 0.46 -11.74 49.07
C ALA A 439 -0.03 -11.01 50.34
N ARG A 440 0.85 -10.62 51.25
CA ARG A 440 0.46 -9.90 52.48
C ARG A 440 1.09 -8.51 52.47
N ASN A 441 0.24 -7.48 52.54
CA ASN A 441 0.55 -6.04 52.64
C ASN A 441 0.64 -5.22 51.34
N PHE A 442 -0.22 -5.49 50.35
CA PHE A 442 -0.82 -4.38 49.60
C PHE A 442 -2.15 -4.07 50.31
N GLY A 443 -2.22 -2.97 51.06
CA GLY A 443 -3.44 -2.52 51.75
C GLY A 443 -4.56 -2.04 50.80
N VAL A 444 -4.60 -2.57 49.57
CA VAL A 444 -5.56 -2.25 48.53
C VAL A 444 -6.51 -3.44 48.42
N ASP A 445 -7.81 -3.20 48.61
CA ASP A 445 -8.83 -4.20 48.35
C ASP A 445 -8.85 -4.49 46.84
N ALA A 446 -8.37 -5.68 46.46
CA ALA A 446 -8.33 -6.14 45.08
C ALA A 446 -9.72 -6.08 44.43
N GLU A 447 -10.77 -6.37 45.21
CA GLU A 447 -12.16 -6.35 44.72
C GLU A 447 -12.61 -4.91 44.42
N GLU A 448 -12.24 -3.95 45.27
CA GLU A 448 -12.56 -2.53 45.07
C GLU A 448 -11.84 -1.94 43.85
N LEU A 449 -10.57 -2.31 43.64
CA LEU A 449 -9.80 -1.87 42.49
C LEU A 449 -10.36 -2.43 41.18
N LEU A 450 -10.66 -3.73 41.15
CA LEU A 450 -11.24 -4.39 39.98
C LEU A 450 -12.59 -3.79 39.60
N LYS A 451 -13.44 -3.43 40.58
CA LYS A 451 -14.73 -2.75 40.32
C LYS A 451 -14.59 -1.37 39.66
N LYS A 452 -13.45 -0.71 39.81
CA LYS A 452 -13.18 0.61 39.22
C LYS A 452 -12.61 0.56 37.81
N LEU A 453 -12.19 -0.62 37.33
CA LEU A 453 -11.68 -0.77 35.95
C LEU A 453 -12.79 -0.49 34.92
N PRO A 454 -12.47 0.17 33.79
CA PRO A 454 -13.48 0.53 32.79
C PRO A 454 -14.03 -0.68 32.02
N ILE A 455 -13.24 -1.75 31.86
CA ILE A 455 -13.64 -2.96 31.11
C ILE A 455 -14.08 -4.07 32.07
N GLN A 456 -15.38 -4.09 32.41
CA GLN A 456 -15.94 -5.11 33.31
C GLN A 456 -16.35 -6.39 32.57
N THR A 457 -17.01 -6.22 31.42
CA THR A 457 -17.63 -7.32 30.66
C THR A 457 -16.99 -7.53 29.28
N GLU A 458 -17.27 -8.67 28.65
CA GLU A 458 -16.89 -8.90 27.25
C GLU A 458 -17.56 -7.85 26.35
N GLU A 459 -18.80 -7.44 26.64
CA GLU A 459 -19.50 -6.39 25.91
C GLU A 459 -18.80 -5.04 25.96
N ASP A 460 -18.20 -4.67 27.10
CA ASP A 460 -17.43 -3.43 27.23
C ASP A 460 -16.15 -3.48 26.38
N LEU A 461 -15.43 -4.61 26.41
CA LEU A 461 -14.27 -4.83 25.55
C LEU A 461 -14.65 -4.73 24.06
N ILE A 462 -15.77 -5.34 23.67
CA ILE A 462 -16.23 -5.27 22.28
C ILE A 462 -16.67 -3.86 21.90
N ARG A 463 -17.30 -3.09 22.81
CA ARG A 463 -17.65 -1.68 22.59
C ARG A 463 -16.40 -0.85 22.33
N TYR A 464 -15.40 -0.98 23.19
CA TYR A 464 -14.09 -0.35 23.02
C TYR A 464 -13.47 -0.70 21.66
N CYS A 465 -13.37 -2.00 21.35
CA CYS A 465 -12.80 -2.49 20.09
C CYS A 465 -13.53 -1.96 18.85
N ARG A 466 -14.87 -1.80 18.91
CA ARG A 466 -15.65 -1.22 17.80
C ARG A 466 -15.32 0.25 17.58
N ARG A 467 -15.14 1.02 18.65
CA ARG A 467 -14.77 2.44 18.58
C ARG A 467 -13.37 2.65 18.03
N VAL A 468 -12.37 1.94 18.55
CA VAL A 468 -10.96 2.21 18.20
C VAL A 468 -10.48 1.52 16.91
N ALA A 469 -11.11 0.40 16.51
CA ALA A 469 -10.68 -0.36 15.33
C ALA A 469 -11.83 -0.72 14.38
N GLY A 470 -13.04 -0.93 14.89
CA GLY A 470 -14.22 -1.17 14.06
C GLY A 470 -14.54 0.01 13.14
N THR A 471 -14.42 1.23 13.65
CA THR A 471 -14.51 2.48 12.87
C THR A 471 -13.47 2.52 11.74
N VAL A 472 -12.21 2.19 12.02
CA VAL A 472 -11.15 2.10 10.99
C VAL A 472 -11.49 1.06 9.91
N GLY A 473 -12.07 -0.08 10.30
CA GLY A 473 -12.62 -1.06 9.37
C GLY A 473 -13.69 -0.47 8.44
N GLN A 474 -14.60 0.35 8.97
CA GLN A 474 -15.60 1.07 8.18
C GLN A 474 -14.94 2.10 7.25
N MET A 475 -13.98 2.89 7.75
CA MET A 475 -13.25 3.88 6.94
C MET A 475 -12.55 3.22 5.74
N LEU A 476 -12.02 2.00 5.90
CA LEU A 476 -11.44 1.22 4.79
C LEU A 476 -12.49 0.90 3.72
N VAL A 477 -13.70 0.49 4.12
CA VAL A 477 -14.80 0.23 3.17
C VAL A 477 -15.10 1.48 2.35
N TRP A 478 -15.30 2.62 3.02
CA TRP A 478 -15.53 3.91 2.35
C TRP A 478 -14.41 4.25 1.37
N THR A 479 -13.15 4.08 1.79
CA THR A 479 -11.96 4.37 1.00
C THR A 479 -11.87 3.51 -0.26
N THR A 480 -12.10 2.19 -0.13
CA THR A 480 -12.03 1.29 -1.29
C THR A 480 -13.09 1.61 -2.35
N TRP A 481 -14.27 2.06 -1.93
CA TRP A 481 -15.33 2.43 -2.85
C TRP A 481 -15.10 3.80 -3.50
N ASP A 482 -14.62 4.81 -2.75
CA ASP A 482 -14.22 6.09 -3.33
C ASP A 482 -13.16 5.89 -4.41
N ALA A 483 -12.13 5.10 -4.10
CA ALA A 483 -11.04 4.83 -5.02
C ALA A 483 -11.49 4.07 -6.28
N ALA A 484 -12.48 3.19 -6.18
CA ALA A 484 -13.01 2.40 -7.30
C ALA A 484 -13.87 3.22 -8.27
N TYR A 485 -14.69 4.13 -7.75
CA TYR A 485 -15.80 4.72 -8.52
C TYR A 485 -15.74 6.24 -8.67
N CYS A 486 -14.83 6.93 -7.97
CA CYS A 486 -14.70 8.41 -7.99
C CYS A 486 -15.98 9.18 -7.60
N VAL A 487 -17.05 8.47 -7.24
CA VAL A 487 -18.35 8.96 -6.84
C VAL A 487 -18.67 8.22 -5.55
N PRO A 488 -18.97 8.91 -4.43
CA PRO A 488 -19.35 8.24 -3.20
C PRO A 488 -20.57 7.36 -3.48
N PRO A 489 -20.58 6.07 -3.14
CA PRO A 489 -21.54 5.12 -3.69
C PRO A 489 -22.95 5.37 -3.13
N LEU A 490 -23.94 5.45 -4.03
CA LEU A 490 -25.38 5.42 -3.72
C LEU A 490 -25.81 4.29 -2.75
N PRO A 491 -25.17 3.11 -2.66
CA PRO A 491 -25.53 2.13 -1.64
C PRO A 491 -25.18 2.53 -0.19
N LEU A 492 -24.14 3.34 0.05
CA LEU A 492 -23.75 3.80 1.39
C LEU A 492 -24.52 5.05 1.82
N ARG A 493 -24.99 5.87 0.86
CA ARG A 493 -25.79 7.08 1.10
C ARG A 493 -27.15 6.78 1.74
N ALA A 494 -27.72 5.61 1.49
CA ALA A 494 -28.99 5.19 2.08
C ALA A 494 -28.93 4.95 3.61
N LEU A 495 -27.75 4.93 4.22
CA LEU A 495 -27.58 4.67 5.65
C LEU A 495 -27.56 5.94 6.52
N GLY A 496 -27.39 7.12 5.93
CA GLY A 496 -27.36 8.40 6.66
C GLY A 496 -26.25 8.51 7.74
N PRO A 497 -26.00 9.72 8.27
CA PRO A 497 -25.08 9.91 9.40
C PRO A 497 -25.54 9.14 10.66
N SER A 498 -26.85 8.97 10.86
CA SER A 498 -27.43 8.44 12.10
C SER A 498 -27.43 6.92 12.27
N SER A 499 -26.92 6.11 11.34
CA SER A 499 -26.97 4.64 11.46
C SER A 499 -25.81 4.03 12.24
N GLY A 500 -24.79 4.81 12.65
CA GLY A 500 -23.68 4.31 13.47
C GLY A 500 -24.11 3.78 14.84
N ASN A 501 -25.22 4.30 15.39
CA ASN A 501 -25.64 4.02 16.77
C ASN A 501 -26.86 3.08 16.91
N LYS A 502 -27.61 2.85 15.83
CA LYS A 502 -28.71 1.88 15.88
C LYS A 502 -28.11 0.49 15.72
N ARG A 503 -28.16 -0.31 16.79
CA ARG A 503 -27.95 -1.78 16.83
C ARG A 503 -27.99 -2.33 15.40
N HIS A 504 -26.83 -2.52 14.78
CA HIS A 504 -26.78 -3.00 13.41
C HIS A 504 -27.59 -4.27 13.34
N ASN A 505 -28.74 -4.18 12.67
CA ASN A 505 -29.75 -5.22 12.66
C ASN A 505 -29.04 -6.52 12.27
N LYS A 506 -28.98 -7.50 13.18
CA LYS A 506 -28.50 -8.86 12.88
C LYS A 506 -29.28 -9.49 11.71
N THR A 507 -30.36 -8.85 11.29
CA THR A 507 -31.29 -9.18 10.21
C THR A 507 -31.01 -8.47 8.88
N ALA A 508 -29.98 -7.63 8.75
CA ALA A 508 -29.63 -7.04 7.46
C ALA A 508 -29.19 -8.14 6.47
N GLU A 509 -29.84 -8.19 5.30
CA GLU A 509 -29.55 -9.18 4.27
C GLU A 509 -28.06 -9.14 3.87
N THR A 510 -27.49 -10.34 3.66
CA THR A 510 -26.09 -10.49 3.26
C THR A 510 -25.80 -9.72 1.98
N GLY A 511 -24.68 -8.99 1.95
CA GLY A 511 -24.28 -8.19 0.80
C GLY A 511 -24.89 -6.79 0.72
N THR A 512 -25.82 -6.43 1.62
CA THR A 512 -26.27 -5.04 1.74
C THR A 512 -25.15 -4.13 2.28
N PRO A 513 -25.13 -2.84 1.94
CA PRO A 513 -24.11 -1.89 2.41
C PRO A 513 -23.99 -1.82 3.93
N GLY A 514 -25.13 -1.86 4.64
CA GLY A 514 -25.16 -1.88 6.10
C GLY A 514 -24.54 -3.15 6.68
N TRP A 515 -24.81 -4.30 6.05
CA TRP A 515 -24.16 -5.56 6.42
C TRP A 515 -22.65 -5.51 6.17
N ILE A 516 -22.19 -4.94 5.05
CA ILE A 516 -20.76 -4.80 4.74
C ILE A 516 -20.05 -3.93 5.79
N LEU A 517 -20.62 -2.77 6.15
CA LEU A 517 -20.07 -1.91 7.20
C LEU A 517 -20.07 -2.60 8.57
N ALA A 518 -21.12 -3.35 8.90
CA ALA A 518 -21.18 -4.14 10.13
C ALA A 518 -20.06 -5.17 10.21
N ARG A 519 -19.88 -5.92 9.13
CA ARG A 519 -18.82 -6.93 9.04
C ARG A 519 -17.43 -6.30 8.99
N ALA A 520 -17.27 -5.12 8.40
CA ALA A 520 -16.01 -4.38 8.45
C ALA A 520 -15.68 -3.91 9.87
N SER A 521 -16.69 -3.48 10.64
CA SER A 521 -16.54 -3.19 12.06
C SER A 521 -16.14 -4.44 12.86
N ASP A 522 -16.82 -5.57 12.62
CA ASP A 522 -16.48 -6.86 13.23
C ASP A 522 -15.05 -7.33 12.85
N MET A 523 -14.59 -7.03 11.62
CA MET A 523 -13.20 -7.28 11.23
C MET A 523 -12.23 -6.43 12.04
N GLY A 524 -12.51 -5.14 12.22
CA GLY A 524 -11.70 -4.25 13.06
C GLY A 524 -11.61 -4.75 14.50
N VAL A 525 -12.74 -5.21 15.07
CA VAL A 525 -12.78 -5.87 16.38
C VAL A 525 -11.85 -7.09 16.42
N ALA A 526 -11.89 -7.97 15.41
CA ALA A 526 -11.02 -9.13 15.35
C ALA A 526 -9.53 -8.73 15.39
N LEU A 527 -9.14 -7.70 14.62
CA LEU A 527 -7.75 -7.23 14.60
C LEU A 527 -7.34 -6.59 15.93
N GLN A 528 -8.24 -5.84 16.59
CA GLN A 528 -7.95 -5.22 17.88
C GLN A 528 -7.85 -6.24 19.01
N LEU A 529 -8.66 -7.30 18.99
CA LEU A 529 -8.53 -8.39 19.94
C LEU A 529 -7.18 -9.11 19.81
N VAL A 530 -6.67 -9.29 18.58
CA VAL A 530 -5.30 -9.81 18.36
C VAL A 530 -4.25 -8.81 18.84
N ASN A 531 -4.48 -7.51 18.66
CA ASN A 531 -3.61 -6.44 19.15
C ASN A 531 -3.47 -6.50 20.69
N ILE A 532 -4.61 -6.49 21.40
CA ILE A 532 -4.65 -6.60 22.86
C ILE A 532 -4.01 -7.92 23.32
N ALA A 533 -4.28 -9.04 22.65
CA ALA A 533 -3.71 -10.34 23.02
C ALA A 533 -2.17 -10.38 22.91
N ARG A 534 -1.62 -9.62 21.95
CA ARG A 534 -0.18 -9.50 21.69
C ARG A 534 0.49 -8.57 22.71
N ASP A 535 -0.19 -7.50 23.10
CA ASP A 535 0.42 -6.35 23.79
C ASP A 535 0.02 -6.27 25.29
N ILE A 536 -0.61 -7.30 25.88
CA ILE A 536 -1.01 -7.36 27.31
C ILE A 536 0.05 -6.79 28.28
N MET A 537 1.32 -7.20 28.12
CA MET A 537 2.40 -6.75 29.00
C MET A 537 2.81 -5.29 28.74
N GLU A 538 2.74 -4.83 27.49
CA GLU A 538 3.08 -3.45 27.12
C GLU A 538 1.97 -2.50 27.59
N ASP A 539 0.70 -2.87 27.38
CA ASP A 539 -0.45 -2.13 27.86
C ASP A 539 -0.44 -1.98 29.39
N ALA A 540 -0.16 -3.08 30.11
CA ALA A 540 -0.05 -3.06 31.57
C ALA A 540 1.07 -2.14 32.07
N ARG A 541 2.22 -2.07 31.37
CA ARG A 541 3.31 -1.13 31.70
C ARG A 541 2.92 0.33 31.51
N SER A 542 2.05 0.59 30.55
CA SER A 542 1.45 1.92 30.35
C SER A 542 0.29 2.22 31.29
N GLY A 543 -0.12 1.27 32.14
CA GLY A 543 -1.23 1.42 33.08
C GLY A 543 -2.61 1.12 32.49
N ARG A 544 -2.68 0.40 31.37
CA ARG A 544 -3.91 0.07 30.63
C ARG A 544 -4.23 -1.42 30.69
N ILE A 545 -5.51 -1.74 30.83
CA ILE A 545 -5.98 -3.12 31.03
C ILE A 545 -7.28 -3.35 30.28
N TYR A 546 -7.19 -3.95 29.10
CA TYR A 546 -8.35 -4.24 28.28
C TYR A 546 -9.01 -5.60 28.57
N ILE A 547 -8.45 -6.39 29.49
CA ILE A 547 -9.03 -7.69 29.86
C ILE A 547 -10.31 -7.46 30.69
N PRO A 548 -11.44 -8.09 30.31
CA PRO A 548 -12.65 -8.04 31.11
C PRO A 548 -12.45 -8.64 32.50
N VAL A 549 -12.85 -7.91 33.54
CA VAL A 549 -12.82 -8.39 34.93
C VAL A 549 -13.62 -9.69 35.08
N SER A 550 -14.76 -9.80 34.39
CA SER A 550 -15.61 -11.00 34.34
C SER A 550 -14.91 -12.27 33.80
N TRP A 551 -13.72 -12.16 33.21
CA TRP A 551 -12.94 -13.31 32.75
C TRP A 551 -11.98 -13.88 33.81
N LEU A 552 -11.75 -13.15 34.90
CA LEU A 552 -10.93 -13.60 36.02
C LEU A 552 -11.72 -14.54 36.93
N GLN A 553 -11.04 -15.57 37.45
CA GLN A 553 -11.59 -16.40 38.52
C GLN A 553 -11.31 -15.72 39.87
N LYS A 554 -12.16 -15.97 40.88
CA LYS A 554 -12.05 -15.31 42.20
C LYS A 554 -10.70 -15.52 42.88
N ASP A 555 -10.10 -16.69 42.70
CA ASP A 555 -8.77 -17.05 43.21
C ASP A 555 -7.61 -16.39 42.44
N GLU A 556 -7.89 -15.84 41.26
CA GLU A 556 -6.92 -15.17 40.39
C GLU A 556 -6.90 -13.66 40.54
N GLU A 557 -7.98 -13.07 41.04
CA GLU A 557 -8.15 -11.61 41.18
C GLU A 557 -6.98 -10.96 41.91
N LYS A 558 -6.53 -11.56 43.03
CA LYS A 558 -5.40 -11.05 43.81
C LYS A 558 -4.08 -11.11 43.04
N ALA A 559 -3.84 -12.22 42.33
CA ALA A 559 -2.63 -12.40 41.53
C ALA A 559 -2.59 -11.38 40.38
N PHE A 560 -3.73 -11.20 39.71
CA PHE A 560 -3.87 -10.24 38.63
C PHE A 560 -3.67 -8.81 39.13
N VAL A 561 -4.33 -8.40 40.22
CA VAL A 561 -4.12 -7.08 40.83
C VAL A 561 -2.67 -6.85 41.25
N TYR A 562 -2.01 -7.86 41.80
CA TYR A 562 -0.59 -7.77 42.13
C TYR A 562 0.28 -7.53 40.87
N PHE A 563 0.00 -8.24 39.78
CA PHE A 563 0.63 -7.97 38.48
C PHE A 563 0.42 -6.52 38.03
N LEU A 564 -0.81 -5.99 38.13
CA LEU A 564 -1.13 -4.62 37.75
C LEU A 564 -0.36 -3.58 38.59
N LEU A 565 -0.39 -3.70 39.92
CA LEU A 565 0.26 -2.77 40.83
C LEU A 565 1.79 -2.81 40.71
N SER A 566 2.35 -3.92 40.23
CA SER A 566 3.78 -4.04 39.96
C SER A 566 4.23 -3.39 38.63
N ASN A 567 3.31 -2.76 37.89
CA ASN A 567 3.53 -2.20 36.55
C ASN A 567 4.17 -3.20 35.57
N SER A 568 3.99 -4.50 35.78
CA SER A 568 4.68 -5.56 35.02
C SER A 568 6.22 -5.43 35.02
N GLN A 569 6.82 -4.70 35.97
CA GLN A 569 8.28 -4.53 36.09
C GLN A 569 8.89 -5.52 37.08
N ASN A 570 8.10 -6.05 38.01
CA ASN A 570 8.56 -7.09 38.92
C ASN A 570 8.56 -8.46 38.21
N PRO A 571 9.73 -9.12 38.04
CA PRO A 571 9.83 -10.42 37.39
C PRO A 571 9.00 -11.51 38.11
N ASP A 572 8.94 -11.46 39.43
CA ASP A 572 8.24 -12.46 40.25
C ASP A 572 6.72 -12.34 40.12
N ALA A 573 6.20 -11.11 40.10
CA ALA A 573 4.78 -10.83 39.86
C ALA A 573 4.33 -11.27 38.46
N SER A 574 5.20 -11.07 37.47
CA SER A 574 4.98 -11.48 36.09
C SER A 574 5.02 -13.00 35.95
N GLN A 575 5.93 -13.67 36.66
CA GLN A 575 6.04 -15.13 36.63
C GLN A 575 4.87 -15.83 37.31
N PHE A 576 4.40 -15.31 38.45
CA PHE A 576 3.26 -15.87 39.17
C PHE A 576 1.95 -15.75 38.39
N SER A 577 1.77 -14.63 37.67
CA SER A 577 0.56 -14.36 36.90
C SER A 577 0.60 -14.93 35.48
N LEU A 578 1.75 -15.45 35.04
CA LEU A 578 1.96 -15.88 33.66
C LEU A 578 0.92 -16.89 33.15
N PRO A 579 0.53 -17.94 33.90
CA PRO A 579 -0.49 -18.89 33.43
C PRO A 579 -1.85 -18.22 33.20
N ILE A 580 -2.21 -17.26 34.05
CA ILE A 580 -3.45 -16.47 33.94
C ILE A 580 -3.39 -15.64 32.65
N LEU A 581 -2.28 -14.91 32.44
CA LEU A 581 -2.09 -14.05 31.25
C LEU A 581 -2.05 -14.86 29.95
N GLN A 582 -1.41 -16.03 29.93
CA GLN A 582 -1.40 -16.93 28.77
C GLN A 582 -2.81 -17.39 28.40
N ARG A 583 -3.59 -17.84 29.39
CA ARG A 583 -4.99 -18.25 29.17
C ARG A 583 -5.83 -17.08 28.65
N LEU A 584 -5.69 -15.90 29.22
CA LEU A 584 -6.41 -14.70 28.79
C LEU A 584 -6.03 -14.28 27.36
N SER A 585 -4.73 -14.33 27.01
CA SER A 585 -4.24 -14.08 25.65
C SER A 585 -4.86 -15.07 24.65
N LEU A 586 -4.85 -16.37 24.96
CA LEU A 586 -5.48 -17.40 24.11
C LEU A 586 -7.01 -17.22 24.00
N ARG A 587 -7.67 -16.76 25.07
CA ARG A 587 -9.10 -16.44 25.07
C ARG A 587 -9.41 -15.26 24.15
N LEU A 588 -8.63 -14.17 24.21
CA LEU A 588 -8.73 -13.04 23.30
C LEU A 588 -8.56 -13.45 21.84
N VAL A 589 -7.51 -14.25 21.53
CA VAL A 589 -7.29 -14.75 20.18
C VAL A 589 -8.47 -15.61 19.72
N SER A 590 -9.00 -16.48 20.59
CA SER A 590 -10.17 -17.31 20.26
C SER A 590 -11.41 -16.45 19.95
N LEU A 591 -11.65 -15.39 20.71
CA LEU A 591 -12.70 -14.41 20.44
C LEU A 591 -12.47 -13.68 19.11
N ALA A 592 -11.22 -13.29 18.81
CA ALA A 592 -10.85 -12.66 17.54
C ALA A 592 -11.21 -13.54 16.34
N TYR A 593 -10.93 -14.85 16.41
CA TYR A 593 -11.29 -15.79 15.34
C TYR A 593 -12.80 -15.92 15.12
N ARG A 594 -13.62 -15.76 16.16
CA ARG A 594 -15.09 -15.74 16.02
C ARG A 594 -15.54 -14.52 15.21
N TYR A 595 -15.03 -13.34 15.54
CA TYR A 595 -15.31 -12.11 14.80
C TYR A 595 -14.77 -12.15 13.37
N TYR A 596 -13.54 -12.66 13.18
CA TYR A 596 -12.96 -12.87 11.86
C TYR A 596 -13.81 -13.81 11.00
N ALA A 597 -14.28 -14.94 11.55
CA ALA A 597 -15.12 -15.88 10.81
C ALA A 597 -16.43 -15.24 10.34
N LEU A 598 -17.05 -14.41 11.19
CA LEU A 598 -18.25 -13.65 10.84
C LEU A 598 -17.99 -12.59 9.77
N ALA A 599 -16.84 -11.91 9.84
CA ALA A 599 -16.49 -10.77 9.00
C ALA A 599 -15.87 -11.15 7.65
N SER A 600 -15.16 -12.27 7.58
CA SER A 600 -14.39 -12.69 6.39
C SER A 600 -15.20 -12.77 5.08
N PRO A 601 -16.50 -13.17 5.06
CA PRO A 601 -17.27 -13.18 3.82
C PRO A 601 -17.46 -11.79 3.21
N ALA A 602 -17.48 -10.73 4.03
CA ALA A 602 -17.64 -9.35 3.54
C ALA A 602 -16.48 -8.86 2.69
N LEU A 603 -15.28 -9.46 2.82
CA LEU A 603 -14.14 -9.17 1.96
C LEU A 603 -14.42 -9.48 0.49
N GLY A 604 -15.32 -10.43 0.21
CA GLY A 604 -15.77 -10.76 -1.15
C GLY A 604 -16.68 -9.70 -1.77
N HIS A 605 -17.27 -8.82 -0.96
CA HIS A 605 -18.18 -7.77 -1.43
C HIS A 605 -17.49 -6.43 -1.72
N LEU A 606 -16.22 -6.25 -1.31
CA LEU A 606 -15.45 -5.06 -1.68
C LEU A 606 -15.29 -4.93 -3.21
N PRO A 607 -14.95 -3.75 -3.75
CA PRO A 607 -14.63 -3.63 -5.17
C PRO A 607 -13.47 -4.55 -5.56
N GLU A 608 -13.58 -5.18 -6.73
CA GLU A 608 -12.70 -6.27 -7.17
C GLU A 608 -11.21 -5.97 -7.01
N GLU A 609 -10.80 -4.76 -7.42
CA GLU A 609 -9.41 -4.28 -7.38
C GLU A 609 -8.82 -4.22 -5.96
N TYR A 610 -9.66 -4.06 -4.92
CA TYR A 610 -9.20 -3.89 -3.53
C TYR A 610 -9.44 -5.11 -2.64
N ARG A 611 -10.19 -6.12 -3.11
CA ARG A 611 -10.46 -7.37 -2.36
C ARG A 611 -9.18 -8.05 -1.92
N LYS A 612 -8.22 -8.20 -2.84
CA LYS A 612 -6.96 -8.92 -2.60
C LYS A 612 -6.04 -8.15 -1.64
N GLY A 613 -5.98 -6.82 -1.75
CA GLY A 613 -5.28 -5.96 -0.79
C GLY A 613 -5.86 -6.06 0.63
N ALA A 614 -7.19 -6.00 0.76
CA ALA A 614 -7.87 -6.16 2.05
C ALA A 614 -7.66 -7.56 2.65
N LYS A 615 -7.80 -8.62 1.84
CA LYS A 615 -7.52 -10.00 2.26
C LYS A 615 -6.07 -10.16 2.73
N LEU A 616 -5.10 -9.55 2.03
CA LEU A 616 -3.69 -9.56 2.41
C LEU A 616 -3.47 -8.90 3.78
N ALA A 617 -4.05 -7.71 4.00
CA ALA A 617 -3.93 -6.99 5.27
C ALA A 617 -4.48 -7.80 6.44
N VAL A 618 -5.69 -8.33 6.30
CA VAL A 618 -6.34 -9.14 7.32
C VAL A 618 -5.54 -10.41 7.60
N ALA A 619 -5.12 -11.13 6.56
CA ALA A 619 -4.41 -12.40 6.72
C ALA A 619 -3.06 -12.26 7.43
N VAL A 620 -2.27 -11.26 7.03
CA VAL A 620 -0.98 -10.98 7.68
C VAL A 620 -1.17 -10.60 9.14
N TYR A 621 -2.26 -9.92 9.49
CA TYR A 621 -2.53 -9.55 10.88
C TYR A 621 -3.07 -10.72 11.69
N MET A 622 -4.01 -11.51 11.16
CA MET A 622 -4.52 -12.72 11.83
C MET A 622 -3.44 -13.79 12.01
N GLU A 623 -2.41 -13.81 11.17
CA GLU A 623 -1.25 -14.69 11.37
C GLU A 623 -0.46 -14.38 12.65
N ILE A 624 -0.56 -13.15 13.19
CA ILE A 624 -0.04 -12.82 14.52
C ILE A 624 -0.81 -13.64 15.59
N GLY A 625 -2.13 -13.73 15.47
CA GLY A 625 -2.96 -14.55 16.36
C GLY A 625 -2.61 -16.05 16.30
N ASN A 626 -2.34 -16.57 15.10
CA ASN A 626 -1.82 -17.94 14.94
C ASN A 626 -0.45 -18.11 15.61
N GLU A 627 0.43 -17.12 15.49
CA GLU A 627 1.76 -17.17 16.13
C GLU A 627 1.67 -17.09 17.66
N ILE A 628 0.73 -16.31 18.21
CA ILE A 628 0.41 -16.31 19.66
C ILE A 628 -0.03 -17.71 20.10
N LYS A 629 -0.92 -18.37 19.34
CA LYS A 629 -1.34 -19.76 19.61
C LYS A 629 -0.19 -20.75 19.57
N ARG A 630 0.72 -20.66 18.58
CA ARG A 630 1.91 -21.54 18.48
C ARG A 630 2.86 -21.38 19.67
N ARG A 631 2.87 -20.21 20.29
CA ARG A 631 3.64 -19.90 21.49
C ARG A 631 2.85 -20.15 22.78
N GLU A 632 1.70 -20.82 22.68
CA GLU A 632 0.84 -21.17 23.82
C GLU A 632 0.43 -19.93 24.63
N GLY A 633 0.23 -18.78 23.96
CA GLY A 633 -0.15 -17.54 24.60
C GLY A 633 0.98 -16.83 25.37
N ASP A 634 2.25 -17.18 25.16
CA ASP A 634 3.37 -16.53 25.85
C ASP A 634 3.39 -15.00 25.62
N VAL A 635 3.11 -14.26 26.69
CA VAL A 635 3.03 -12.79 26.69
C VAL A 635 4.37 -12.10 27.02
N ARG A 636 5.41 -12.85 27.43
CA ARG A 636 6.67 -12.25 27.92
C ARG A 636 7.40 -11.44 26.85
N LYS A 637 7.26 -11.84 25.59
CA LYS A 637 7.83 -11.15 24.44
C LYS A 637 6.72 -10.86 23.43
N ARG A 638 6.70 -9.62 22.97
CA ARG A 638 5.82 -9.20 21.90
C ARG A 638 6.00 -10.06 20.66
N VAL A 639 4.89 -10.60 20.15
CA VAL A 639 4.90 -11.45 18.95
C VAL A 639 5.02 -10.59 17.69
N VAL A 640 6.04 -10.88 16.88
CA VAL A 640 6.28 -10.21 15.59
C VAL A 640 6.50 -11.25 14.51
N LEU A 641 5.85 -11.06 13.36
CA LEU A 641 6.07 -11.88 12.18
C LEU A 641 7.31 -11.42 11.41
N ASP A 642 8.18 -12.37 11.09
CA ASP A 642 9.31 -12.13 10.20
C ASP A 642 8.86 -11.88 8.74
N ALA A 643 9.79 -11.41 7.91
CA ALA A 643 9.49 -11.09 6.51
C ALA A 643 9.10 -12.33 5.67
N LYS A 644 9.66 -13.51 5.99
CA LYS A 644 9.39 -14.76 5.28
C LYS A 644 7.96 -15.22 5.53
N ARG A 645 7.51 -15.19 6.78
CA ARG A 645 6.15 -15.55 7.19
C ARG A 645 5.13 -14.60 6.58
N LYS A 646 5.40 -13.29 6.56
CA LYS A 646 4.54 -12.31 5.86
C LYS A 646 4.42 -12.62 4.38
N LEU A 647 5.54 -12.93 3.72
CA LEU A 647 5.55 -13.27 2.29
C LEU A 647 4.79 -14.57 2.00
N LEU A 648 5.02 -15.62 2.77
CA LEU A 648 4.34 -16.91 2.62
C LEU A 648 2.83 -16.79 2.88
N THR A 649 2.45 -16.07 3.93
CA THR A 649 1.04 -15.79 4.25
C THR A 649 0.38 -15.00 3.13
N GLY A 650 1.06 -13.95 2.65
CA GLY A 650 0.57 -13.14 1.54
C GLY A 650 0.43 -13.95 0.25
N ALA A 651 1.43 -14.76 -0.10
CA ALA A 651 1.38 -15.62 -1.28
C ALA A 651 0.24 -16.65 -1.19
N GLY A 652 0.04 -17.25 -0.02
CA GLY A 652 -1.06 -18.19 0.22
C GLY A 652 -2.44 -17.57 0.00
N VAL A 653 -2.62 -16.28 0.30
CA VAL A 653 -3.90 -15.58 0.12
C VAL A 653 -4.10 -15.04 -1.29
N LEU A 654 -3.02 -14.61 -1.92
CA LEU A 654 -3.06 -14.08 -3.28
C LEU A 654 -3.31 -15.20 -4.30
N TRP A 655 -2.65 -16.37 -4.14
CA TRP A 655 -2.70 -17.51 -5.08
C TRP A 655 -3.39 -18.77 -4.56
N GLY A 656 -3.70 -18.89 -3.27
CA GLY A 656 -4.36 -20.06 -2.69
C GLY A 656 -5.88 -19.96 -2.59
N ARG A 657 -6.51 -21.06 -2.15
CA ARG A 657 -7.96 -21.20 -1.96
C ARG A 657 -8.47 -20.24 -0.90
N GLU A 658 -9.59 -19.58 -1.20
CA GLU A 658 -10.38 -18.84 -0.23
C GLU A 658 -10.79 -19.78 0.91
N GLN A 659 -10.15 -19.66 2.07
CA GLN A 659 -10.71 -19.86 3.42
C GLN A 659 -9.58 -20.07 4.44
N TYR A 660 -9.47 -19.17 5.40
CA TYR A 660 -9.08 -19.57 6.75
C TYR A 660 -10.32 -20.17 7.41
N GLY A 661 -10.58 -21.45 7.10
CA GLY A 661 -11.52 -22.24 7.90
C GLY A 661 -10.98 -22.41 9.33
N PRO A 662 -11.83 -22.79 10.31
CA PRO A 662 -11.43 -22.90 11.72
C PRO A 662 -10.42 -24.02 12.03
N PHE A 663 -9.96 -24.75 11.02
CA PHE A 663 -9.18 -25.97 11.17
C PHE A 663 -8.12 -26.00 10.10
N TRP A 664 -6.85 -25.78 10.45
CA TRP A 664 -5.69 -26.42 9.82
C TRP A 664 -4.44 -26.20 10.70
N TRP A 665 -4.06 -27.32 11.34
CA TRP A 665 -2.81 -27.68 12.06
C TRP A 665 -2.56 -27.05 13.43
#